data_AF-A0A2N5XTQ3-F1
#
_entry.id   AF-A0A2N5XTQ3-F1
#
_cell.length_a   1.000
_cell.length_b   1.000
_cell.length_c   1.000
_cell.angle_alpha   90.00
_cell.angle_beta   90.00
_cell.angle_gamma   90.00
#
_symmetry.space_group_name_H-M   'P 1'
#
loop_
_entity.id
_entity.type
_entity.pdbx_description
1 polymer ?
#
loop_
_entity_poly.entity_id
_entity_poly.type
_entity_poly.pdbx_seq_one_letter_code
_entity_poly.pdbx_strand_id
1 'polypeptide(L)'
;MSEHSPKQDTMDGNTAVAHIAYRVNEVCAIYPITPSSNMAELADEWTSAGIKNIWGNVPVVQQMQSEAGAAGTLHGALQAGALTTTFTASQGLLLMLPNMFKVAGELTPTVFHVAARAIATHALSIFGDHSDVMAARSTGFAMLASASVQEAHDMALVSHAATLKSRVPFMHFFDGFRTSHEVNTIDMIDDDQIRDMIDDDLVRAHRARALSPDNPVVRGTAQNPDVFFQGREASNTFYNDVPQIVEDAMDRLATHTGRQYKPFDYYGALDAERVIVAMGSGIEIVQQTVEEMLARGKKVGLLVIRLYRPFSVKHMLAVLPTSVKKIAVLDRNKEPGATGEPLYLDIIASMAQAVAQGEWATMPRIVGGRYGLSSKDFTPAQARAVFQELGKDAPRNNFTVGINDDVTHLSLDVDTSYDIEKDDVVRAVFYGLGADGTVGANKNSVKIIAGVDGRYAQGYFVYDSNKSGSVTVSHLRFGPKPINAPYLVASANFVACHQFHFTQKMDMLRLAAKGATFLLNCPFPADKVWAHLPTDMQQTIIDKELKFFVIDASSAARKVGLGSRTNTILQTCFFALSGVLPRDEAIAKIKQSIKKSYARKGSHIVEQNFAAVDGALAGLTEVTVPDQPSGALNRTSIVPPRAPEFVRKVTAQMMEGLGDNIPVSALPVDGTFPSGTAQWEKRNIAEEVPIWEQEMCIQCGQCSFVCPHSVIRAKYFDDDALEKAPDTFKSAPVNARGYPGAHFSLAFYLEDCTGCGLCVEACPATSPIEPGVKAINMHDKTTASGDLVEYQRDSLSFFETLPINDRSRVDFANVRGVQFLEPLFEFPGSCAGCGETPYVKLLSQLFGDRLMVANATGCSSIYGGNLPVTPWTKNEEGRGPAWANSLFEDNAEFGLGFRLAADKHLEVASGLIKQLASKLGEELVADILEAPQIRESEIRNQRERIASLKTKLLTMKGNSEVDHLLSVVDHLVRRSVWIVGGDGWAYDIGYGGLDHVLASGRNVNILVMDTEVYSNTGGQASKATPLGAIAKFAAAGKRTQRKDLAMQAIAYGNVYVAQVAFGANPQQTLQAFREAEAYDGPSIILAYSHCIAHGYNLRNGLNQQDKAVASGYWPLLRYDPALYDMGQPPFMLDSPRPNLPFQDYAYSELRYSALAASRPGEATALLEEAQKAIHEKFQSYEEFSQMNAGPDPSRVLGAGSKL
;
A
#
# COMPACT_ATOMS: atom_id res chain seq x y z
N MET A 1 5.05 -46.00 -18.76
CA MET A 1 5.04 -44.55 -19.00
C MET A 1 3.75 -44.25 -19.75
N SER A 2 2.67 -43.97 -19.03
CA SER A 2 1.44 -43.48 -19.66
C SER A 2 1.66 -42.04 -20.10
N GLU A 3 1.23 -41.71 -21.32
CA GLU A 3 1.15 -40.34 -21.83
C GLU A 3 0.21 -39.51 -20.95
N HIS A 4 0.70 -38.97 -19.84
CA HIS A 4 0.03 -37.90 -19.12
C HIS A 4 0.62 -36.60 -19.64
N SER A 5 -0.09 -35.95 -20.56
CA SER A 5 0.25 -34.57 -20.93
C SER A 5 0.07 -33.70 -19.69
N PRO A 6 1.07 -32.92 -19.27
CA PRO A 6 0.95 -32.06 -18.09
C PRO A 6 -0.20 -31.07 -18.28
N LYS A 7 -0.99 -30.87 -17.22
CA LYS A 7 -2.09 -29.89 -17.22
C LYS A 7 -1.49 -28.50 -17.01
N GLN A 8 -1.65 -27.64 -17.99
CA GLN A 8 -1.20 -26.25 -17.91
C GLN A 8 -2.27 -25.33 -17.32
N ASP A 9 -1.85 -24.35 -16.53
CA ASP A 9 -2.70 -23.25 -16.06
C ASP A 9 -1.89 -21.94 -16.01
N THR A 10 -2.58 -20.81 -15.85
CA THR A 10 -1.98 -19.47 -15.85
C THR A 10 -2.35 -18.70 -14.60
N MET A 11 -1.37 -18.53 -13.73
CA MET A 11 -1.55 -17.95 -12.40
C MET A 11 -0.30 -17.20 -11.93
N ASP A 12 -0.41 -16.53 -10.79
CA ASP A 12 0.73 -15.88 -10.15
C ASP A 12 1.41 -16.76 -9.09
N GLY A 13 2.61 -16.37 -8.65
CA GLY A 13 3.38 -17.12 -7.66
C GLY A 13 2.62 -17.33 -6.34
N ASN A 14 1.86 -16.32 -5.89
CA ASN A 14 1.01 -16.46 -4.70
C ASN A 14 -0.03 -17.57 -4.88
N THR A 15 -0.76 -17.59 -5.99
CA THR A 15 -1.78 -18.61 -6.27
C THR A 15 -1.15 -20.01 -6.36
N ALA A 16 -0.01 -20.12 -7.02
CA ALA A 16 0.72 -21.37 -7.18
C ALA A 16 1.16 -21.96 -5.82
N VAL A 17 1.66 -21.12 -4.90
CA VAL A 17 2.07 -21.57 -3.57
C VAL A 17 0.86 -21.89 -2.68
N ALA A 18 -0.17 -21.05 -2.69
CA ALA A 18 -1.38 -21.28 -1.93
C ALA A 18 -2.03 -22.62 -2.32
N HIS A 19 -2.04 -22.96 -3.62
CA HIS A 19 -2.57 -24.21 -4.15
C HIS A 19 -1.97 -25.42 -3.42
N ILE A 20 -0.64 -25.50 -3.34
CA ILE A 20 0.05 -26.59 -2.64
C ILE A 20 -0.16 -26.50 -1.12
N ALA A 21 0.11 -25.33 -0.54
CA ALA A 21 0.07 -25.13 0.92
C ALA A 21 -1.29 -25.52 1.52
N TYR A 22 -2.38 -25.15 0.85
CA TYR A 22 -3.74 -25.51 1.26
C TYR A 22 -3.99 -27.02 1.18
N ARG A 23 -3.49 -27.69 0.14
CA ARG A 23 -3.73 -29.13 -0.07
C ARG A 23 -3.02 -30.02 0.96
N VAL A 24 -1.92 -29.56 1.54
CA VAL A 24 -1.06 -30.37 2.42
C VAL A 24 -1.10 -29.92 3.89
N ASN A 25 -2.03 -29.05 4.28
CA ASN A 25 -2.19 -28.60 5.67
C ASN A 25 -3.62 -28.77 6.18
N GLU A 26 -3.75 -28.78 7.51
CA GLU A 26 -5.01 -28.86 8.24
C GLU A 26 -5.40 -27.49 8.81
N VAL A 27 -4.41 -26.65 9.12
CA VAL A 27 -4.59 -25.30 9.68
C VAL A 27 -3.73 -24.28 8.93
N CYS A 28 -4.27 -23.10 8.69
CA CYS A 28 -3.57 -21.92 8.18
C CYS A 28 -3.74 -20.77 9.18
N ALA A 29 -2.70 -20.46 9.95
CA ALA A 29 -2.71 -19.31 10.87
C ALA A 29 -2.15 -18.08 10.15
N ILE A 30 -2.95 -17.03 9.97
CA ILE A 30 -2.66 -15.96 9.00
C ILE A 30 -2.81 -14.55 9.58
N TYR A 31 -2.14 -13.60 8.94
CA TYR A 31 -2.36 -12.17 9.07
C TYR A 31 -2.01 -11.50 7.73
N PRO A 32 -2.75 -10.48 7.27
CA PRO A 32 -2.52 -9.89 5.96
C PRO A 32 -1.34 -8.91 5.94
N ILE A 33 -0.39 -9.15 5.05
CA ILE A 33 0.66 -8.20 4.70
C ILE A 33 0.98 -8.28 3.21
N THR A 34 1.03 -7.15 2.51
CA THR A 34 1.47 -7.12 1.11
C THR A 34 2.95 -7.52 1.02
N PRO A 35 3.38 -8.34 0.04
CA PRO A 35 2.61 -8.94 -1.07
C PRO A 35 2.16 -10.39 -0.82
N SER A 36 2.12 -10.90 0.41
CA SER A 36 1.73 -12.28 0.72
C SER A 36 0.22 -12.48 0.93
N SER A 37 -0.55 -11.42 1.19
CA SER A 37 -1.99 -11.49 1.54
C SER A 37 -2.82 -12.38 0.61
N ASN A 38 -2.58 -12.35 -0.71
CA ASN A 38 -3.35 -13.13 -1.68
C ASN A 38 -3.33 -14.64 -1.37
N MET A 39 -2.23 -15.17 -0.80
CA MET A 39 -2.16 -16.59 -0.42
C MET A 39 -3.16 -16.93 0.69
N ALA A 40 -3.21 -16.10 1.73
CA ALA A 40 -4.15 -16.28 2.83
C ALA A 40 -5.60 -16.09 2.36
N GLU A 41 -5.83 -15.13 1.46
CA GLU A 41 -7.16 -14.82 0.92
C GLU A 41 -7.73 -16.01 0.14
N LEU A 42 -6.90 -16.62 -0.73
CA LEU A 42 -7.28 -17.81 -1.47
C LEU A 42 -7.57 -18.99 -0.54
N ALA A 43 -6.78 -19.17 0.53
CA ALA A 43 -7.04 -20.19 1.52
C ALA A 43 -8.42 -20.00 2.18
N ASP A 44 -8.79 -18.78 2.60
CA ASP A 44 -10.09 -18.49 3.18
C ASP A 44 -11.25 -18.70 2.19
N GLU A 45 -11.07 -18.27 0.94
CA GLU A 45 -12.04 -18.47 -0.14
C GLU A 45 -12.29 -19.97 -0.39
N TRP A 46 -11.23 -20.77 -0.43
CA TRP A 46 -11.33 -22.22 -0.65
C TRP A 46 -11.94 -22.95 0.55
N THR A 47 -11.60 -22.56 1.78
CA THR A 47 -12.26 -23.07 3.00
C THR A 47 -13.75 -22.77 2.97
N SER A 48 -14.12 -21.52 2.64
CA SER A 48 -15.51 -21.09 2.53
C SER A 48 -16.28 -21.82 1.41
N ALA A 49 -15.60 -22.21 0.34
CA ALA A 49 -16.15 -23.02 -0.75
C ALA A 49 -16.17 -24.53 -0.47
N GLY A 50 -15.64 -24.98 0.69
CA GLY A 50 -15.60 -26.39 1.06
C GLY A 50 -14.60 -27.23 0.27
N ILE A 51 -13.57 -26.59 -0.31
CA ILE A 51 -12.50 -27.30 -1.01
C ILE A 51 -11.71 -28.13 0.00
N LYS A 52 -11.48 -29.39 -0.31
CA LYS A 52 -10.81 -30.34 0.58
C LYS A 52 -9.30 -30.37 0.35
N ASN A 53 -8.56 -30.71 1.39
CA ASN A 53 -7.15 -31.07 1.32
C ASN A 53 -6.98 -32.54 0.87
N ILE A 54 -5.74 -33.02 0.75
CA ILE A 54 -5.47 -34.38 0.25
C ILE A 54 -6.03 -35.51 1.14
N TRP A 55 -6.39 -35.21 2.38
CA TRP A 55 -7.01 -36.17 3.32
C TRP A 55 -8.54 -36.09 3.35
N GLY A 56 -9.15 -35.24 2.51
CA GLY A 56 -10.60 -35.11 2.41
C GLY A 56 -11.26 -34.20 3.44
N ASN A 57 -10.48 -33.48 4.25
CA ASN A 57 -10.95 -32.51 5.23
C ASN A 57 -10.83 -31.08 4.68
N VAL A 58 -11.62 -30.14 5.21
CA VAL A 58 -11.52 -28.71 4.87
C VAL A 58 -10.56 -28.04 5.85
N PRO A 59 -9.43 -27.45 5.41
CA PRO A 59 -8.53 -26.70 6.26
C PRO A 59 -9.21 -25.57 7.05
N VAL A 60 -8.73 -25.34 8.26
CA VAL A 60 -9.15 -24.20 9.09
C VAL A 60 -8.25 -23.01 8.81
N VAL A 61 -8.83 -21.88 8.41
CA VAL A 61 -8.10 -20.61 8.25
C VAL A 61 -8.42 -19.72 9.45
N GLN A 62 -7.40 -19.32 10.20
CA GLN A 62 -7.55 -18.50 11.40
C GLN A 62 -6.75 -17.21 11.26
N GLN A 63 -7.47 -16.09 11.10
CA GLN A 63 -6.88 -14.76 11.18
C GLN A 63 -6.55 -14.42 12.64
N MET A 64 -5.33 -13.93 12.88
CA MET A 64 -4.90 -13.43 14.19
C MET A 64 -4.87 -11.89 14.24
N GLN A 65 -4.53 -11.30 15.38
CA GLN A 65 -4.42 -9.85 15.56
C GLN A 65 -3.14 -9.24 14.97
N SER A 66 -2.11 -10.07 14.74
CA SER A 66 -0.83 -9.73 14.16
C SER A 66 -0.09 -11.00 13.73
N GLU A 67 1.00 -10.87 12.98
CA GLU A 67 1.87 -11.99 12.63
C GLU A 67 2.52 -12.64 13.85
N ALA A 68 2.80 -11.89 14.93
CA ALA A 68 3.24 -12.46 16.19
C ALA A 68 2.20 -13.43 16.78
N GLY A 69 0.92 -13.04 16.72
CA GLY A 69 -0.20 -13.91 17.09
C GLY A 69 -0.34 -15.11 16.16
N ALA A 70 -0.19 -14.91 14.85
CA ALA A 70 -0.24 -16.01 13.86
C ALA A 70 0.87 -17.04 14.11
N ALA A 71 2.09 -16.60 14.40
CA ALA A 71 3.20 -17.51 14.71
C ALA A 71 2.98 -18.28 16.03
N GLY A 72 2.39 -17.64 17.04
CA GLY A 72 2.02 -18.31 18.30
C GLY A 72 0.92 -19.35 18.12
N THR A 73 -0.15 -19.01 17.37
CA THR A 73 -1.23 -19.94 17.03
C THR A 73 -0.72 -21.11 16.21
N LEU A 74 0.14 -20.85 15.22
CA LEU A 74 0.80 -21.89 14.43
C LEU A 74 1.61 -22.82 15.33
N HIS A 75 2.43 -22.26 16.22
CA HIS A 75 3.25 -23.05 17.13
C HIS A 75 2.37 -23.94 18.03
N GLY A 76 1.29 -23.40 18.60
CA GLY A 76 0.34 -24.17 19.40
C GLY A 76 -0.35 -25.30 18.61
N ALA A 77 -0.81 -25.03 17.39
CA ALA A 77 -1.46 -26.03 16.54
C ALA A 77 -0.51 -27.19 16.17
N LEU A 78 0.75 -26.88 15.85
CA LEU A 78 1.77 -27.89 15.59
C LEU A 78 2.08 -28.73 16.83
N GLN A 79 2.15 -28.12 18.02
CA GLN A 79 2.35 -28.86 19.28
C GLN A 79 1.17 -29.78 19.59
N ALA A 80 -0.04 -29.43 19.15
CA ALA A 80 -1.23 -30.27 19.24
C ALA A 80 -1.35 -31.31 18.09
N GLY A 81 -0.36 -31.36 17.19
CA GLY A 81 -0.24 -32.40 16.15
C GLY A 81 -0.95 -32.12 14.83
N ALA A 82 -1.46 -30.91 14.62
CA ALA A 82 -2.08 -30.51 13.36
C ALA A 82 -1.04 -29.93 12.39
N LEU A 83 -1.03 -30.39 11.14
CA LEU A 83 -0.17 -29.81 10.11
C LEU A 83 -0.61 -28.38 9.82
N THR A 84 0.29 -27.44 10.05
CA THR A 84 -0.03 -26.02 10.06
C THR A 84 0.98 -25.22 9.22
N THR A 85 0.49 -24.26 8.44
CA THR A 85 1.28 -23.33 7.63
C THR A 85 0.88 -21.87 7.87
N THR A 86 1.69 -20.94 7.37
CA THR A 86 1.42 -19.49 7.39
C THR A 86 1.99 -18.80 6.15
N PHE A 87 1.48 -17.60 5.88
CA PHE A 87 1.88 -16.74 4.78
C PHE A 87 2.28 -15.37 5.33
N THR A 88 3.48 -14.88 5.04
CA THR A 88 3.98 -13.60 5.60
C THR A 88 5.03 -12.93 4.69
N ALA A 89 5.50 -11.74 5.07
CA ALA A 89 6.54 -10.97 4.41
C ALA A 89 7.06 -9.85 5.34
N SER A 90 8.26 -9.32 5.10
CA SER A 90 8.76 -8.06 5.66
C SER A 90 8.60 -7.95 7.19
N GLN A 91 8.00 -6.87 7.68
CA GLN A 91 7.71 -6.60 9.10
C GLN A 91 6.96 -7.77 9.75
N GLY A 92 6.04 -8.38 9.01
CA GLY A 92 5.30 -9.54 9.49
C GLY A 92 6.21 -10.71 9.84
N LEU A 93 7.23 -10.99 9.01
CA LEU A 93 8.20 -12.04 9.29
C LEU A 93 9.06 -11.69 10.53
N LEU A 94 9.43 -10.42 10.72
CA LEU A 94 10.17 -9.97 11.90
C LEU A 94 9.40 -10.26 13.19
N LEU A 95 8.08 -10.05 13.19
CA LEU A 95 7.20 -10.35 14.32
C LEU A 95 7.08 -11.86 14.61
N MET A 96 7.40 -12.72 13.64
CA MET A 96 7.39 -14.18 13.82
C MET A 96 8.70 -14.75 14.39
N LEU A 97 9.81 -14.00 14.33
CA LEU A 97 11.16 -14.48 14.71
C LEU A 97 11.20 -15.18 16.08
N PRO A 98 10.57 -14.66 17.16
CA PRO A 98 10.63 -15.32 18.47
C PRO A 98 10.05 -16.74 18.45
N ASN A 99 8.93 -16.96 17.75
CA ASN A 99 8.32 -18.27 17.63
C ASN A 99 9.08 -19.19 16.66
N MET A 100 9.74 -18.64 15.64
CA MET A 100 10.57 -19.45 14.74
C MET A 100 11.70 -20.17 15.50
N PHE A 101 12.40 -19.50 16.43
CA PHE A 101 13.40 -20.17 17.27
C PHE A 101 12.81 -21.33 18.08
N LYS A 102 11.57 -21.19 18.57
CA LYS A 102 10.88 -22.24 19.33
C LYS A 102 10.49 -23.42 18.45
N VAL A 103 9.85 -23.16 17.31
CA VAL A 103 9.42 -24.21 16.37
C VAL A 103 10.62 -25.01 15.85
N ALA A 104 11.72 -24.34 15.50
CA ALA A 104 12.96 -25.00 15.06
C ALA A 104 13.65 -25.76 16.19
N GLY A 105 13.75 -25.17 17.39
CA GLY A 105 14.34 -25.82 18.56
C GLY A 105 13.58 -27.06 19.02
N GLU A 106 12.29 -27.16 18.70
CA GLU A 106 11.43 -28.29 19.05
C GLU A 106 11.31 -29.33 17.92
N LEU A 107 12.05 -29.15 16.81
CA LEU A 107 12.08 -30.06 15.65
C LEU A 107 10.68 -30.46 15.21
N THR A 108 9.90 -29.44 14.86
CA THR A 108 8.50 -29.56 14.49
C THR A 108 8.29 -29.18 13.02
N PRO A 109 7.74 -30.09 12.20
CA PRO A 109 7.60 -29.89 10.77
C PRO A 109 6.54 -28.83 10.45
N THR A 110 6.91 -27.84 9.63
CA THR A 110 6.02 -26.79 9.11
C THR A 110 6.71 -26.04 7.98
N VAL A 111 5.95 -25.32 7.16
CA VAL A 111 6.47 -24.44 6.13
C VAL A 111 5.87 -23.05 6.27
N PHE A 112 6.74 -22.04 6.32
CA PHE A 112 6.40 -20.62 6.22
C PHE A 112 6.60 -20.21 4.77
N HIS A 113 5.55 -19.71 4.13
CA HIS A 113 5.61 -19.22 2.77
C HIS A 113 5.77 -17.71 2.76
N VAL A 114 6.93 -17.24 2.27
CA VAL A 114 7.33 -15.84 2.36
C VAL A 114 7.46 -15.23 0.97
N ALA A 115 6.61 -14.24 0.67
CA ALA A 115 6.81 -13.39 -0.51
C ALA A 115 7.80 -12.28 -0.14
N ALA A 116 9.10 -12.57 -0.27
CA ALA A 116 10.21 -11.81 0.32
C ALA A 116 10.15 -10.32 -0.05
N ARG A 117 10.21 -9.45 0.96
CA ARG A 117 9.93 -8.02 0.86
C ARG A 117 10.90 -7.20 1.72
N ALA A 118 11.23 -6.01 1.22
CA ALA A 118 12.01 -5.00 1.91
C ALA A 118 11.53 -4.70 3.33
N ILE A 119 12.47 -4.63 4.28
CA ILE A 119 12.24 -4.09 5.63
C ILE A 119 12.20 -2.56 5.58
N ALA A 120 11.26 -1.97 6.31
CA ALA A 120 11.18 -0.52 6.55
C ALA A 120 12.43 -0.04 7.30
N THR A 121 13.19 0.86 6.68
CA THR A 121 14.44 1.41 7.24
C THR A 121 14.36 2.95 7.30
N HIS A 122 14.94 3.63 6.32
CA HIS A 122 14.75 5.08 6.10
C HIS A 122 13.36 5.40 5.51
N ALA A 123 12.71 4.39 4.91
CA ALA A 123 11.38 4.46 4.36
C ALA A 123 10.74 3.07 4.36
N LEU A 124 9.41 3.02 4.37
CA LEU A 124 8.63 1.82 4.07
C LEU A 124 8.77 1.45 2.60
N SER A 125 8.87 0.16 2.29
CA SER A 125 8.57 -0.32 0.95
C SER A 125 7.75 -1.61 0.99
N ILE A 126 6.81 -1.72 0.05
CA ILE A 126 6.03 -2.95 -0.16
C ILE A 126 6.73 -3.94 -1.09
N PHE A 127 7.80 -3.51 -1.75
CA PHE A 127 8.43 -4.23 -2.86
C PHE A 127 9.49 -5.25 -2.43
N GLY A 128 9.85 -6.13 -3.37
CA GLY A 128 10.58 -7.36 -3.10
C GLY A 128 12.09 -7.21 -3.03
N ASP A 129 12.67 -7.69 -1.93
CA ASP A 129 14.08 -8.04 -1.78
C ASP A 129 14.20 -9.09 -0.65
N HIS A 130 15.41 -9.49 -0.27
CA HIS A 130 15.65 -10.57 0.69
C HIS A 130 15.95 -10.07 2.11
N SER A 131 15.78 -8.79 2.41
CA SER A 131 16.15 -8.25 3.74
C SER A 131 15.38 -8.90 4.90
N ASP A 132 14.13 -9.30 4.67
CA ASP A 132 13.30 -9.99 5.66
C ASP A 132 13.75 -11.43 5.92
N VAL A 133 13.91 -12.24 4.87
CA VAL A 133 14.36 -13.63 4.98
C VAL A 133 15.79 -13.71 5.50
N MET A 134 16.65 -12.74 5.15
CA MET A 134 18.02 -12.67 5.67
C MET A 134 18.07 -12.29 7.16
N ALA A 135 17.11 -11.52 7.66
CA ALA A 135 16.96 -11.25 9.09
C ALA A 135 16.58 -12.52 9.90
N ALA A 136 15.97 -13.51 9.24
CA ALA A 136 15.53 -14.76 9.87
C ALA A 136 16.55 -15.91 9.77
N ARG A 137 17.71 -15.72 9.11
CA ARG A 137 18.66 -16.80 8.78
C ARG A 137 19.26 -17.54 9.98
N SER A 138 19.20 -16.96 11.18
CA SER A 138 19.73 -17.54 12.42
C SER A 138 18.71 -18.34 13.23
N THR A 139 17.44 -18.36 12.81
CA THR A 139 16.33 -18.97 13.58
C THR A 139 16.42 -20.49 13.69
N GLY A 140 17.17 -21.14 12.80
CA GLY A 140 17.18 -22.61 12.64
C GLY A 140 16.15 -23.11 11.63
N PHE A 141 15.45 -22.25 10.90
CA PHE A 141 14.65 -22.70 9.76
C PHE A 141 15.56 -23.10 8.60
N ALA A 142 15.22 -24.17 7.90
CA ALA A 142 15.73 -24.42 6.56
C ALA A 142 15.18 -23.34 5.62
N MET A 143 15.95 -22.87 4.65
CA MET A 143 15.56 -21.78 3.75
C MET A 143 15.69 -22.25 2.31
N LEU A 144 14.54 -22.32 1.61
CA LEU A 144 14.42 -22.81 0.24
C LEU A 144 13.87 -21.69 -0.65
N ALA A 145 14.64 -21.26 -1.64
CA ALA A 145 14.32 -20.17 -2.55
C ALA A 145 13.78 -20.69 -3.89
N SER A 146 12.83 -19.95 -4.46
CA SER A 146 12.33 -20.18 -5.83
C SER A 146 12.58 -19.00 -6.75
N ALA A 147 13.03 -19.28 -7.98
CA ALA A 147 13.37 -18.27 -8.98
C ALA A 147 12.18 -17.83 -9.85
N SER A 148 11.16 -18.66 -10.01
CA SER A 148 10.03 -18.42 -10.92
C SER A 148 8.70 -18.86 -10.34
N VAL A 149 7.59 -18.57 -11.04
CA VAL A 149 6.24 -19.03 -10.65
C VAL A 149 6.16 -20.56 -10.63
N GLN A 150 6.79 -21.24 -11.61
CA GLN A 150 6.87 -22.70 -11.64
C GLN A 150 7.69 -23.25 -10.47
N GLU A 151 8.88 -22.67 -10.20
CA GLU A 151 9.67 -23.11 -9.05
C GLU A 151 8.96 -22.81 -7.72
N ALA A 152 8.18 -21.73 -7.61
CA ALA A 152 7.40 -21.45 -6.41
C ALA A 152 6.35 -22.55 -6.16
N HIS A 153 5.69 -23.02 -7.22
CA HIS A 153 4.78 -24.17 -7.15
C HIS A 153 5.49 -25.45 -6.70
N ASP A 154 6.60 -25.77 -7.34
CA ASP A 154 7.34 -27.02 -7.13
C ASP A 154 8.02 -27.06 -5.74
N MET A 155 8.69 -25.98 -5.35
CA MET A 155 9.39 -25.89 -4.07
C MET A 155 8.43 -25.79 -2.87
N ALA A 156 7.20 -25.33 -3.08
CA ALA A 156 6.17 -25.45 -2.06
C ALA A 156 5.94 -26.94 -1.70
N LEU A 157 5.84 -27.83 -2.69
CA LEU A 157 5.63 -29.25 -2.41
C LEU A 157 6.89 -29.92 -1.83
N VAL A 158 8.06 -29.60 -2.39
CA VAL A 158 9.35 -30.12 -1.90
C VAL A 158 9.58 -29.74 -0.44
N SER A 159 9.32 -28.48 -0.05
CA SER A 159 9.50 -28.04 1.34
C SER A 159 8.55 -28.75 2.31
N HIS A 160 7.29 -29.00 1.93
CA HIS A 160 6.34 -29.76 2.78
C HIS A 160 6.74 -31.24 2.92
N ALA A 161 7.22 -31.88 1.85
CA ALA A 161 7.73 -33.25 1.93
C ALA A 161 9.02 -33.34 2.77
N ALA A 162 9.97 -32.41 2.54
CA ALA A 162 11.26 -32.37 3.22
C ALA A 162 11.13 -32.03 4.71
N THR A 163 10.23 -31.12 5.09
CA THR A 163 10.03 -30.77 6.52
C THR A 163 9.49 -31.96 7.32
N LEU A 164 8.58 -32.77 6.75
CA LEU A 164 8.07 -33.96 7.41
C LEU A 164 9.18 -35.00 7.67
N LYS A 165 10.06 -35.23 6.68
CA LYS A 165 11.16 -36.21 6.78
C LYS A 165 12.27 -35.75 7.72
N SER A 166 12.67 -34.48 7.61
CA SER A 166 13.77 -33.91 8.42
C SER A 166 13.33 -33.48 9.83
N ARG A 167 12.04 -33.22 10.03
CA ARG A 167 11.47 -32.51 11.19
C ARG A 167 11.95 -31.07 11.38
N VAL A 168 12.81 -30.56 10.49
CA VAL A 168 13.27 -29.18 10.52
C VAL A 168 12.22 -28.32 9.83
N PRO A 169 11.77 -27.20 10.42
CA PRO A 169 10.81 -26.32 9.76
C PRO A 169 11.46 -25.58 8.58
N PHE A 170 10.67 -25.31 7.54
CA PHE A 170 11.13 -24.65 6.31
C PHE A 170 10.55 -23.24 6.18
N MET A 171 11.37 -22.35 5.67
CA MET A 171 10.98 -21.09 5.05
C MET A 171 11.11 -21.28 3.54
N HIS A 172 9.99 -21.44 2.86
CA HIS A 172 9.95 -21.40 1.41
C HIS A 172 9.69 -19.94 0.98
N PHE A 173 10.62 -19.34 0.25
CA PHE A 173 10.51 -17.94 -0.15
C PHE A 173 10.76 -17.70 -1.63
N PHE A 174 10.13 -16.64 -2.13
CA PHE A 174 10.18 -16.20 -3.51
C PHE A 174 9.99 -14.68 -3.56
N ASP A 175 10.50 -14.04 -4.61
CA ASP A 175 10.64 -12.58 -4.62
C ASP A 175 9.25 -11.89 -4.67
N GLY A 176 9.01 -11.01 -3.68
CA GLY A 176 7.80 -10.22 -3.57
C GLY A 176 7.57 -9.35 -4.81
N PHE A 177 6.34 -9.33 -5.31
CA PHE A 177 5.93 -8.80 -6.61
C PHE A 177 6.57 -9.51 -7.81
N ARG A 178 7.90 -9.54 -7.90
CA ARG A 178 8.64 -10.01 -9.08
C ARG A 178 8.33 -11.46 -9.44
N THR A 179 8.07 -12.30 -8.45
CA THR A 179 7.55 -13.67 -8.61
C THR A 179 6.14 -13.80 -8.06
N SER A 180 5.85 -13.18 -6.90
CA SER A 180 4.55 -13.36 -6.24
C SER A 180 3.34 -12.82 -7.01
N HIS A 181 3.54 -11.80 -7.86
CA HIS A 181 2.50 -11.14 -8.66
C HIS A 181 2.75 -11.24 -10.18
N GLU A 182 3.84 -11.86 -10.60
CA GLU A 182 4.03 -12.21 -12.01
C GLU A 182 3.05 -13.31 -12.37
N VAL A 183 2.20 -13.07 -13.37
CA VAL A 183 1.30 -14.09 -13.92
C VAL A 183 2.08 -14.82 -15.01
N ASN A 184 2.19 -16.13 -14.91
CA ASN A 184 2.90 -16.96 -15.89
C ASN A 184 2.16 -18.27 -16.16
N THR A 185 2.44 -18.89 -17.30
CA THR A 185 1.95 -20.23 -17.65
C THR A 185 2.81 -21.27 -16.93
N ILE A 186 2.19 -22.18 -16.18
CA ILE A 186 2.88 -23.23 -15.43
C ILE A 186 2.27 -24.61 -15.70
N ASP A 187 3.09 -25.64 -15.55
CA ASP A 187 2.69 -27.04 -15.50
C ASP A 187 2.27 -27.39 -14.06
N MET A 188 0.99 -27.71 -13.90
CA MET A 188 0.41 -28.02 -12.59
C MET A 188 0.82 -29.41 -12.10
N ILE A 189 0.97 -29.53 -10.79
CA ILE A 189 1.04 -30.82 -10.07
C ILE A 189 -0.39 -31.16 -9.65
N ASP A 190 -0.86 -32.35 -10.00
CA ASP A 190 -2.21 -32.80 -9.63
C ASP A 190 -2.27 -33.35 -8.19
N ASP A 191 -3.49 -33.53 -7.68
CA ASP A 191 -3.71 -33.98 -6.30
C ASP A 191 -3.14 -35.38 -6.03
N ASP A 192 -3.06 -36.26 -7.04
CA ASP A 192 -2.51 -37.62 -6.90
C ASP A 192 -0.98 -37.58 -6.75
N GLN A 193 -0.31 -36.73 -7.54
CA GLN A 193 1.12 -36.44 -7.41
C GLN A 193 1.45 -35.75 -6.07
N ILE A 194 0.63 -34.79 -5.63
CA ILE A 194 0.77 -34.17 -4.30
C ILE A 194 0.64 -35.25 -3.21
N ARG A 195 -0.37 -36.11 -3.31
CA ARG A 195 -0.59 -37.19 -2.36
C ARG A 195 0.57 -38.17 -2.32
N ASP A 196 1.12 -38.56 -3.47
CA ASP A 196 2.28 -39.45 -3.47
C ASP A 196 3.47 -38.80 -2.75
N MET A 197 3.77 -37.53 -3.04
CA MET A 197 4.88 -36.79 -2.42
C MET A 197 4.80 -36.71 -0.88
N ILE A 198 3.60 -36.71 -0.28
CA ILE A 198 3.40 -36.59 1.17
C ILE A 198 3.29 -37.98 1.82
N ASP A 199 4.29 -38.32 2.64
CA ASP A 199 4.33 -39.60 3.37
C ASP A 199 3.39 -39.59 4.60
N ASP A 200 2.29 -40.34 4.51
CA ASP A 200 1.28 -40.48 5.56
C ASP A 200 1.85 -41.10 6.87
N ASP A 201 2.94 -41.89 6.84
CA ASP A 201 3.60 -42.39 8.05
C ASP A 201 4.33 -41.28 8.79
N LEU A 202 4.95 -40.33 8.08
CA LEU A 202 5.59 -39.17 8.69
C LEU A 202 4.55 -38.21 9.30
N VAL A 203 3.37 -38.07 8.66
CA VAL A 203 2.24 -37.33 9.22
C VAL A 203 1.74 -37.97 10.51
N ARG A 204 1.54 -39.30 10.52
CA ARG A 204 1.19 -40.04 11.74
C ARG A 204 2.26 -39.90 12.82
N ALA A 205 3.54 -39.91 12.45
CA ALA A 205 4.64 -39.73 13.38
C ALA A 205 4.64 -38.32 14.01
N HIS A 206 4.30 -37.27 13.24
CA HIS A 206 4.10 -35.91 13.78
C HIS A 206 2.99 -35.89 14.83
N ARG A 207 1.82 -36.46 14.51
CA ARG A 207 0.68 -36.58 15.43
C ARG A 207 1.02 -37.37 16.69
N ALA A 208 1.79 -38.45 16.57
CA ALA A 208 2.22 -39.25 17.72
C ALA A 208 3.13 -38.49 18.70
N ARG A 209 3.74 -37.37 18.27
CA ARG A 209 4.54 -36.47 19.11
C ARG A 209 3.71 -35.29 19.65
N ALA A 210 2.40 -35.22 19.44
CA ALA A 210 1.59 -34.11 19.93
C ALA A 210 1.51 -34.09 21.47
N LEU A 211 1.24 -32.91 22.03
CA LEU A 211 0.79 -32.77 23.41
C LEU A 211 -0.62 -33.39 23.52
N SER A 212 -0.76 -34.42 24.34
CA SER A 212 -2.04 -35.06 24.61
C SER A 212 -2.15 -35.39 26.10
N PRO A 213 -3.30 -35.15 26.76
CA PRO A 213 -3.53 -35.59 28.14
C PRO A 213 -3.48 -37.12 28.29
N ASP A 214 -3.74 -37.87 27.22
CA ASP A 214 -3.69 -39.34 27.23
C ASP A 214 -2.26 -39.89 27.14
N ASN A 215 -1.31 -39.07 26.68
CA ASN A 215 0.13 -39.38 26.65
C ASN A 215 0.95 -38.11 26.93
N PRO A 216 0.94 -37.62 28.18
CA PRO A 216 1.44 -36.28 28.49
C PRO A 216 2.97 -36.23 28.44
N VAL A 217 3.50 -35.13 27.87
CA VAL A 217 4.92 -34.78 27.87
C VAL A 217 5.09 -33.31 28.24
N VAL A 218 6.29 -32.92 28.65
CA VAL A 218 6.64 -31.53 28.98
C VAL A 218 7.60 -30.98 27.93
N ARG A 219 7.34 -29.76 27.44
CA ARG A 219 8.15 -29.04 26.45
C ARG A 219 8.37 -27.59 26.86
N GLY A 220 9.39 -26.95 26.29
CA GLY A 220 9.72 -25.56 26.59
C GLY A 220 10.16 -25.33 28.04
N THR A 221 10.91 -26.27 28.62
CA THR A 221 11.43 -26.14 29.98
C THR A 221 12.43 -24.98 30.10
N ALA A 222 12.59 -24.47 31.32
CA ALA A 222 13.72 -23.63 31.67
C ALA A 222 14.93 -24.53 31.99
N GLN A 223 16.08 -24.25 31.37
CA GLN A 223 17.30 -25.04 31.53
C GLN A 223 18.44 -24.16 32.03
N ASN A 224 19.22 -24.69 32.97
CA ASN A 224 20.43 -24.06 33.47
C ASN A 224 21.62 -24.28 32.51
N PRO A 225 22.75 -23.60 32.73
CA PRO A 225 23.94 -23.75 31.88
C PRO A 225 24.55 -25.17 31.86
N ASP A 226 24.22 -26.02 32.83
CA ASP A 226 24.71 -27.40 32.95
C ASP A 226 24.18 -28.34 31.87
N VAL A 227 23.00 -28.06 31.27
CA VAL A 227 22.39 -28.91 30.23
C VAL A 227 21.93 -28.16 28.98
N PHE A 228 21.80 -26.83 29.03
CA PHE A 228 21.27 -26.06 27.89
C PHE A 228 22.13 -26.22 26.63
N PHE A 229 23.46 -26.16 26.76
CA PHE A 229 24.35 -26.25 25.61
C PHE A 229 24.25 -27.65 24.97
N GLN A 230 24.31 -28.71 25.77
CA GLN A 230 24.15 -30.08 25.30
C GLN A 230 22.78 -30.29 24.63
N GLY A 231 21.71 -29.74 25.20
CA GLY A 231 20.37 -29.78 24.62
C GLY A 231 20.28 -29.06 23.27
N ARG A 232 20.99 -27.94 23.10
CA ARG A 232 21.02 -27.18 21.84
C ARG A 232 21.72 -27.93 20.70
N GLU A 233 22.83 -28.60 21.02
CA GLU A 233 23.64 -29.39 20.07
C GLU A 233 23.03 -30.76 19.74
N ALA A 234 22.13 -31.28 20.58
CA ALA A 234 21.47 -32.57 20.35
C ALA A 234 20.65 -32.64 19.05
N SER A 235 20.34 -31.49 18.43
CA SER A 235 19.60 -31.39 17.17
C SER A 235 20.47 -31.54 15.90
N ASN A 236 21.81 -31.56 16.02
CA ASN A 236 22.72 -31.40 14.89
C ASN A 236 22.52 -32.43 13.77
N THR A 237 22.25 -33.69 14.09
CA THR A 237 22.03 -34.74 13.07
C THR A 237 20.83 -34.44 12.18
N PHE A 238 19.75 -33.87 12.74
CA PHE A 238 18.57 -33.50 11.95
C PHE A 238 18.92 -32.44 10.89
N TYR A 239 19.76 -31.47 11.23
CA TYR A 239 20.21 -30.43 10.30
C TYR A 239 21.21 -30.93 9.26
N ASN A 240 22.13 -31.81 9.66
CA ASN A 240 23.12 -32.40 8.76
C ASN A 240 22.46 -33.21 7.62
N ASP A 241 21.31 -33.82 7.91
CA ASP A 241 20.58 -34.66 6.94
C ASP A 241 19.69 -33.84 5.98
N VAL A 242 19.36 -32.57 6.31
CA VAL A 242 18.45 -31.73 5.51
C VAL A 242 18.87 -31.62 4.04
N PRO A 243 20.14 -31.32 3.68
CA PRO A 243 20.51 -31.16 2.28
C PRO A 243 20.22 -32.40 1.42
N GLN A 244 20.53 -33.60 1.93
CA GLN A 244 20.25 -34.84 1.23
C GLN A 244 18.74 -35.11 1.17
N ILE A 245 18.00 -34.85 2.26
CA ILE A 245 16.54 -35.00 2.29
C ILE A 245 15.86 -34.09 1.25
N VAL A 246 16.36 -32.87 1.06
CA VAL A 246 15.87 -31.94 0.04
C VAL A 246 16.20 -32.43 -1.36
N GLU A 247 17.43 -32.90 -1.61
CA GLU A 247 17.80 -33.50 -2.90
C GLU A 247 16.92 -34.71 -3.22
N ASP A 248 16.73 -35.64 -2.28
CA ASP A 248 15.84 -36.80 -2.45
C ASP A 248 14.40 -36.38 -2.79
N ALA A 249 13.90 -35.31 -2.17
CA ALA A 249 12.56 -34.79 -2.43
C ALA A 249 12.46 -34.12 -3.81
N MET A 250 13.51 -33.42 -4.25
CA MET A 250 13.61 -32.86 -5.60
C MET A 250 13.68 -33.97 -6.66
N ASP A 251 14.47 -35.02 -6.42
CA ASP A 251 14.55 -36.20 -7.29
C ASP A 251 13.19 -36.88 -7.42
N ARG A 252 12.48 -37.05 -6.30
CA ARG A 252 11.14 -37.62 -6.30
C ARG A 252 10.16 -36.77 -7.11
N LEU A 253 10.17 -35.45 -6.92
CA LEU A 253 9.36 -34.54 -7.74
C LEU A 253 9.67 -34.70 -9.23
N ALA A 254 10.95 -34.85 -9.60
CA ALA A 254 11.36 -35.05 -10.98
C ALA A 254 10.78 -36.34 -11.58
N THR A 255 10.58 -37.40 -10.79
CA THR A 255 9.92 -38.63 -11.28
C THR A 255 8.45 -38.42 -11.67
N HIS A 256 7.76 -37.47 -11.04
CA HIS A 256 6.36 -37.13 -11.36
C HIS A 256 6.24 -36.10 -12.47
N THR A 257 7.17 -35.14 -12.51
CA THR A 257 7.01 -33.91 -13.29
C THR A 257 7.99 -33.78 -14.46
N GLY A 258 9.07 -34.56 -14.45
CA GLY A 258 10.21 -34.42 -15.37
C GLY A 258 11.11 -33.23 -15.06
N ARG A 259 10.78 -32.39 -14.07
CA ARG A 259 11.54 -31.20 -13.70
C ARG A 259 12.54 -31.53 -12.60
N GLN A 260 13.82 -31.57 -12.96
CA GLN A 260 14.92 -31.87 -12.04
C GLN A 260 15.44 -30.60 -11.37
N TYR A 261 15.61 -30.66 -10.06
CA TYR A 261 16.24 -29.62 -9.26
C TYR A 261 17.33 -30.22 -8.36
N LYS A 262 18.25 -29.39 -7.89
CA LYS A 262 19.19 -29.73 -6.81
C LYS A 262 19.25 -28.61 -5.77
N PRO A 263 19.73 -28.89 -4.54
CA PRO A 263 19.98 -27.85 -3.53
C PRO A 263 20.84 -26.70 -4.06
N PHE A 264 21.83 -27.06 -4.90
CA PHE A 264 22.65 -26.15 -5.70
C PHE A 264 22.70 -26.69 -7.14
N ASP A 265 22.47 -25.84 -8.13
CA ASP A 265 22.66 -26.21 -9.54
C ASP A 265 23.73 -25.32 -10.20
N TYR A 266 24.27 -25.82 -11.30
CA TYR A 266 25.18 -25.06 -12.14
C TYR A 266 24.65 -24.98 -13.57
N TYR A 267 24.70 -23.77 -14.13
CA TYR A 267 24.36 -23.51 -15.51
C TYR A 267 25.51 -22.75 -16.19
N GLY A 268 26.09 -23.26 -17.27
CA GLY A 268 27.19 -22.57 -17.94
C GLY A 268 28.14 -23.47 -18.69
N ALA A 269 29.28 -22.91 -19.12
CA ALA A 269 30.36 -23.68 -19.71
C ALA A 269 30.98 -24.65 -18.68
N LEU A 270 31.29 -25.88 -19.08
CA LEU A 270 31.99 -26.84 -18.20
C LEU A 270 33.43 -26.38 -17.86
N ASP A 271 34.00 -25.49 -18.68
CA ASP A 271 35.30 -24.86 -18.47
C ASP A 271 35.18 -23.37 -18.13
N ALA A 272 34.09 -22.96 -17.47
CA ALA A 272 33.87 -21.57 -17.08
C ALA A 272 34.97 -21.02 -16.16
N GLU A 273 35.49 -19.83 -16.49
CA GLU A 273 36.50 -19.17 -15.66
C GLU A 273 35.88 -18.11 -14.72
N ARG A 274 34.67 -17.65 -15.05
CA ARG A 274 33.94 -16.58 -14.35
C ARG A 274 32.51 -17.05 -14.05
N VAL A 275 32.11 -17.01 -12.79
CA VAL A 275 30.78 -17.46 -12.35
C VAL A 275 30.08 -16.37 -11.55
N ILE A 276 28.78 -16.21 -11.79
CA ILE A 276 27.89 -15.46 -10.90
C ILE A 276 27.20 -16.44 -9.96
N VAL A 277 27.05 -16.10 -8.68
CA VAL A 277 26.21 -16.81 -7.71
C VAL A 277 24.97 -15.96 -7.46
N ALA A 278 23.78 -16.56 -7.58
CA ALA A 278 22.52 -15.85 -7.40
C ALA A 278 21.45 -16.73 -6.73
N MET A 279 20.44 -16.07 -6.17
CA MET A 279 19.30 -16.65 -5.48
C MET A 279 18.02 -15.88 -5.83
N GLY A 280 16.86 -16.55 -5.82
CA GLY A 280 15.58 -15.93 -6.21
C GLY A 280 15.50 -15.59 -7.71
N SER A 281 14.63 -14.66 -8.10
CA SER A 281 14.32 -14.38 -9.51
C SER A 281 15.49 -13.84 -10.34
N GLY A 282 16.57 -13.38 -9.68
CA GLY A 282 17.82 -13.03 -10.36
C GLY A 282 18.44 -14.19 -11.13
N ILE A 283 18.16 -15.44 -10.73
CA ILE A 283 18.64 -16.67 -11.39
C ILE A 283 18.20 -16.70 -12.85
N GLU A 284 16.92 -16.48 -13.15
CA GLU A 284 16.37 -16.54 -14.52
C GLU A 284 17.05 -15.51 -15.44
N ILE A 285 17.32 -14.31 -14.93
CA ILE A 285 17.97 -13.22 -15.67
C ILE A 285 19.43 -13.56 -15.97
N VAL A 286 20.17 -14.03 -14.96
CA VAL A 286 21.58 -14.39 -15.14
C VAL A 286 21.70 -15.60 -16.06
N GLN A 287 20.80 -16.59 -15.94
CA GLN A 287 20.80 -17.78 -16.80
C GLN A 287 20.64 -17.40 -18.27
N GLN A 288 19.63 -16.58 -18.61
CA GLN A 288 19.45 -16.11 -20.00
C GLN A 288 20.64 -15.29 -20.51
N THR A 289 21.27 -14.51 -19.62
CA THR A 289 22.48 -13.77 -19.98
C THR A 289 23.66 -14.70 -20.25
N VAL A 290 23.82 -15.76 -19.45
CA VAL A 290 24.82 -16.81 -19.67
C VAL A 290 24.56 -17.52 -21.00
N GLU A 291 23.32 -17.89 -21.31
CA GLU A 291 22.90 -18.49 -22.59
C GLU A 291 23.41 -17.69 -23.79
N GLU A 292 23.10 -16.39 -23.82
CA GLU A 292 23.52 -15.50 -24.90
C GLU A 292 25.04 -15.33 -24.95
N MET A 293 25.71 -15.26 -23.80
CA MET A 293 27.18 -15.16 -23.74
C MET A 293 27.88 -16.45 -24.17
N LEU A 294 27.31 -17.62 -23.88
CA LEU A 294 27.81 -18.92 -24.35
C LEU A 294 27.68 -19.05 -25.87
N ALA A 295 26.56 -18.59 -26.44
CA ALA A 295 26.38 -18.52 -27.90
C ALA A 295 27.46 -17.66 -28.58
N ARG A 296 28.05 -16.71 -27.84
CA ARG A 296 29.18 -15.86 -28.27
C ARG A 296 30.56 -16.39 -27.83
N GLY A 297 30.65 -17.65 -27.41
CA GLY A 297 31.90 -18.33 -27.07
C GLY A 297 32.56 -17.86 -25.75
N LYS A 298 31.81 -17.25 -24.82
CA LYS A 298 32.35 -16.81 -23.53
C LYS A 298 32.35 -17.95 -22.51
N LYS A 299 33.44 -18.09 -21.76
CA LYS A 299 33.57 -19.05 -20.64
C LYS A 299 32.97 -18.49 -19.35
N VAL A 300 31.65 -18.51 -19.25
CA VAL A 300 30.89 -17.99 -18.11
C VAL A 300 29.91 -19.03 -17.59
N GLY A 301 29.49 -18.87 -16.33
CA GLY A 301 28.48 -19.71 -15.71
C GLY A 301 27.75 -19.04 -14.55
N LEU A 302 26.79 -19.77 -14.01
CA LEU A 302 25.89 -19.39 -12.93
C LEU A 302 25.83 -20.55 -11.93
N LEU A 303 26.11 -20.25 -10.66
CA LEU A 303 25.80 -21.12 -9.53
C LEU A 303 24.46 -20.69 -8.93
N VAL A 304 23.51 -21.59 -8.94
CA VAL A 304 22.13 -21.38 -8.49
C VAL A 304 21.99 -21.86 -7.05
N ILE A 305 21.52 -20.97 -6.17
CA ILE A 305 21.26 -21.30 -4.76
C ILE A 305 19.76 -21.50 -4.58
N ARG A 306 19.33 -22.74 -4.32
CA ARG A 306 17.94 -23.06 -3.93
C ARG A 306 17.85 -23.28 -2.44
N LEU A 307 18.64 -24.21 -1.90
CA LEU A 307 18.73 -24.43 -0.46
C LEU A 307 19.80 -23.52 0.16
N TYR A 308 19.39 -22.37 0.68
CA TYR A 308 20.29 -21.42 1.34
C TYR A 308 20.66 -21.86 2.76
N ARG A 309 19.72 -22.51 3.48
CA ARG A 309 19.96 -23.06 4.81
C ARG A 309 19.33 -24.45 4.95
N PRO A 310 20.03 -25.43 5.56
CA PRO A 310 21.46 -25.43 5.87
C PRO A 310 22.33 -25.32 4.61
N PHE A 311 23.41 -24.53 4.67
CA PHE A 311 24.28 -24.30 3.51
C PHE A 311 25.25 -25.47 3.34
N SER A 312 25.08 -26.29 2.30
CA SER A 312 25.89 -27.50 2.13
C SER A 312 27.07 -27.29 1.17
N VAL A 313 28.26 -27.09 1.74
CA VAL A 313 29.52 -26.94 0.98
C VAL A 313 29.76 -28.12 0.03
N LYS A 314 29.48 -29.35 0.49
CA LYS A 314 29.60 -30.57 -0.32
C LYS A 314 28.78 -30.50 -1.62
N HIS A 315 27.49 -30.17 -1.53
CA HIS A 315 26.61 -30.12 -2.70
C HIS A 315 26.97 -28.95 -3.62
N MET A 316 27.40 -27.82 -3.05
CA MET A 316 27.88 -26.67 -3.82
C MET A 316 29.14 -27.00 -4.64
N LEU A 317 30.16 -27.60 -4.02
CA LEU A 317 31.41 -27.97 -4.69
C LEU A 317 31.20 -29.05 -5.76
N ALA A 318 30.22 -29.95 -5.56
CA ALA A 318 29.92 -31.02 -6.51
C ALA A 318 29.43 -30.51 -7.88
N VAL A 319 28.83 -29.32 -7.94
CA VAL A 319 28.31 -28.72 -9.18
C VAL A 319 29.21 -27.63 -9.76
N LEU A 320 30.10 -27.04 -8.96
CA LEU A 320 30.95 -25.92 -9.38
C LEU A 320 32.16 -26.42 -10.22
N PRO A 321 32.39 -25.92 -11.44
CA PRO A 321 33.56 -26.32 -12.23
C PRO A 321 34.89 -25.94 -11.58
N THR A 322 35.85 -26.86 -11.57
CA THR A 322 37.19 -26.63 -11.00
C THR A 322 38.03 -25.59 -11.77
N SER A 323 37.59 -25.22 -12.98
CA SER A 323 38.20 -24.19 -13.84
C SER A 323 37.89 -22.75 -13.39
N VAL A 324 36.98 -22.57 -12.43
CA VAL A 324 36.54 -21.25 -11.97
C VAL A 324 37.67 -20.50 -11.26
N LYS A 325 37.94 -19.27 -11.73
CA LYS A 325 38.99 -18.38 -11.19
C LYS A 325 38.42 -17.15 -10.50
N LYS A 326 37.23 -16.69 -10.91
CA LYS A 326 36.59 -15.47 -10.39
C LYS A 326 35.09 -15.70 -10.18
N ILE A 327 34.59 -15.24 -9.04
CA ILE A 327 33.20 -15.39 -8.63
C ILE A 327 32.64 -14.01 -8.26
N ALA A 328 31.46 -13.66 -8.78
CA ALA A 328 30.65 -12.55 -8.26
C ALA A 328 29.44 -13.11 -7.54
N VAL A 329 29.22 -12.71 -6.29
CA VAL A 329 28.05 -13.12 -5.50
C VAL A 329 27.06 -11.96 -5.46
N LEU A 330 25.83 -12.21 -5.90
CA LEU A 330 24.78 -11.21 -5.93
C LEU A 330 23.82 -11.40 -4.76
N ASP A 331 23.80 -10.42 -3.86
CA ASP A 331 22.89 -10.36 -2.74
C ASP A 331 21.77 -9.36 -3.03
N ARG A 332 20.52 -9.81 -2.84
CA ARG A 332 19.33 -8.95 -2.89
C ARG A 332 19.02 -8.39 -1.49
N ASN A 333 20.05 -7.97 -0.77
CA ASN A 333 20.00 -7.51 0.61
C ASN A 333 21.06 -6.42 0.84
N LYS A 334 20.91 -5.62 1.91
CA LYS A 334 21.95 -4.70 2.39
C LYS A 334 22.04 -4.80 3.91
N GLU A 335 23.22 -5.14 4.43
CA GLU A 335 23.53 -5.08 5.87
C GLU A 335 24.50 -3.92 6.13
N PRO A 336 24.03 -2.72 6.54
CA PRO A 336 24.90 -1.57 6.76
C PRO A 336 25.97 -1.86 7.82
N GLY A 337 27.24 -1.63 7.47
CA GLY A 337 28.38 -1.85 8.37
C GLY A 337 28.91 -3.29 8.42
N ALA A 338 28.25 -4.25 7.77
CA ALA A 338 28.77 -5.61 7.65
C ALA A 338 30.01 -5.66 6.74
N THR A 339 30.86 -6.67 6.95
CA THR A 339 32.03 -6.93 6.08
C THR A 339 31.65 -7.40 4.68
N GLY A 340 30.39 -7.77 4.48
CA GLY A 340 29.76 -8.12 3.22
C GLY A 340 28.36 -8.70 3.46
N GLU A 341 27.58 -8.87 2.40
CA GLU A 341 26.22 -9.41 2.50
C GLU A 341 26.19 -10.93 2.78
N PRO A 342 25.06 -11.49 3.27
CA PRO A 342 25.01 -12.85 3.80
C PRO A 342 25.46 -13.95 2.82
N LEU A 343 24.97 -13.94 1.58
CA LEU A 343 25.34 -14.98 0.61
C LEU A 343 26.81 -14.84 0.20
N TYR A 344 27.30 -13.62 0.02
CA TYR A 344 28.72 -13.35 -0.21
C TYR A 344 29.61 -13.91 0.90
N LEU A 345 29.26 -13.69 2.17
CA LEU A 345 30.02 -14.20 3.31
C LEU A 345 30.02 -15.73 3.36
N ASP A 346 28.87 -16.37 3.10
CA ASP A 346 28.77 -17.84 3.07
C ASP A 346 29.63 -18.45 1.95
N ILE A 347 29.66 -17.82 0.77
CA ILE A 347 30.49 -18.28 -0.35
C ILE A 347 31.98 -18.11 -0.03
N ILE A 348 32.39 -17.00 0.59
CA ILE A 348 33.77 -16.82 1.04
C ILE A 348 34.17 -17.90 2.04
N ALA A 349 33.36 -18.11 3.08
CA ALA A 349 33.65 -19.09 4.11
C ALA A 349 33.73 -20.51 3.52
N SER A 350 32.78 -20.86 2.64
CA SER A 350 32.72 -22.17 1.98
C SER A 350 33.94 -22.44 1.10
N MET A 351 34.35 -21.47 0.27
CA MET A 351 35.53 -21.63 -0.58
C MET A 351 36.83 -21.64 0.24
N ALA A 352 36.94 -20.82 1.29
CA ALA A 352 38.10 -20.82 2.17
C ALA A 352 38.23 -22.17 2.91
N GLN A 353 37.11 -22.73 3.37
CA GLN A 353 37.07 -24.06 3.97
C GLN A 353 37.50 -25.14 2.96
N ALA A 354 36.97 -25.12 1.74
CA ALA A 354 37.31 -26.06 0.69
C ALA A 354 38.81 -26.06 0.37
N VAL A 355 39.43 -24.87 0.31
CA VAL A 355 40.88 -24.72 0.11
C VAL A 355 41.67 -25.26 1.30
N ALA A 356 41.26 -24.91 2.53
CA ALA A 356 41.93 -25.38 3.74
C ALA A 356 41.88 -26.91 3.90
N GLN A 357 40.83 -27.55 3.37
CA GLN A 357 40.64 -29.00 3.38
C GLN A 357 41.24 -29.71 2.17
N GLY A 358 41.79 -28.96 1.20
CA GLY A 358 42.37 -29.53 -0.03
C GLY A 358 41.34 -30.00 -1.07
N GLU A 359 40.05 -29.68 -0.87
CA GLU A 359 38.98 -29.94 -1.84
C GLU A 359 39.00 -28.97 -3.02
N TRP A 360 39.67 -27.81 -2.85
CA TRP A 360 39.89 -26.83 -3.90
C TRP A 360 41.34 -26.35 -3.93
N ALA A 361 41.93 -26.20 -5.12
CA ALA A 361 43.38 -25.98 -5.25
C ALA A 361 43.83 -24.60 -4.73
N THR A 362 43.11 -23.54 -5.08
CA THR A 362 43.45 -22.15 -4.72
C THR A 362 42.21 -21.30 -4.59
N MET A 363 42.20 -20.34 -3.67
CA MET A 363 41.08 -19.43 -3.48
C MET A 363 40.80 -18.62 -4.76
N PRO A 364 39.60 -18.72 -5.37
CA PRO A 364 39.24 -17.86 -6.49
C PRO A 364 39.09 -16.41 -6.02
N ARG A 365 39.15 -15.45 -6.95
CA ARG A 365 38.82 -14.06 -6.64
C ARG A 365 37.32 -13.94 -6.46
N ILE A 366 36.85 -13.66 -5.24
CA ILE A 366 35.42 -13.51 -4.93
C ILE A 366 35.10 -12.03 -4.68
N VAL A 367 34.09 -11.51 -5.36
CA VAL A 367 33.54 -10.16 -5.16
C VAL A 367 32.04 -10.24 -4.84
N GLY A 368 31.56 -9.36 -3.97
CA GLY A 368 30.15 -9.21 -3.61
C GLY A 368 29.52 -8.01 -4.32
N GLY A 369 28.26 -8.15 -4.69
CA GLY A 369 27.47 -7.11 -5.34
C GLY A 369 26.04 -7.10 -4.84
N ARG A 370 25.47 -5.90 -4.72
CA ARG A 370 24.05 -5.71 -4.37
C ARG A 370 23.23 -5.35 -5.59
N TYR A 371 22.03 -5.92 -5.67
CA TYR A 371 21.08 -5.65 -6.75
C TYR A 371 19.64 -5.71 -6.23
N GLY A 372 18.69 -5.20 -7.03
CA GLY A 372 17.28 -5.57 -6.89
C GLY A 372 16.59 -5.18 -5.57
N LEU A 373 17.19 -4.32 -4.74
CA LEU A 373 16.58 -3.86 -3.49
C LEU A 373 15.25 -3.18 -3.80
N SER A 374 14.22 -3.51 -3.02
CA SER A 374 12.89 -2.91 -3.19
C SER A 374 12.31 -3.04 -4.61
N SER A 375 12.46 -4.21 -5.24
CA SER A 375 12.10 -4.46 -6.65
C SER A 375 12.76 -3.53 -7.68
N LYS A 376 13.91 -2.91 -7.37
CA LYS A 376 14.73 -2.25 -8.40
C LYS A 376 14.94 -3.23 -9.57
N ASP A 377 14.67 -2.78 -10.80
CA ASP A 377 14.69 -3.70 -11.94
C ASP A 377 16.11 -4.24 -12.18
N PHE A 378 16.20 -5.55 -12.39
CA PHE A 378 17.46 -6.25 -12.69
C PHE A 378 17.35 -6.84 -14.09
N THR A 379 18.21 -6.39 -15.01
CA THR A 379 18.07 -6.71 -16.43
C THR A 379 19.25 -7.54 -16.95
N PRO A 380 19.12 -8.19 -18.13
CA PRO A 380 20.25 -8.86 -18.77
C PRO A 380 21.47 -7.95 -19.01
N ALA A 381 21.25 -6.66 -19.29
CA ALA A 381 22.31 -5.68 -19.41
C ALA A 381 23.10 -5.51 -18.11
N GLN A 382 22.40 -5.49 -16.97
CA GLN A 382 23.00 -5.41 -15.65
C GLN A 382 23.75 -6.69 -15.27
N ALA A 383 23.19 -7.87 -15.56
CA ALA A 383 23.89 -9.14 -15.36
C ALA A 383 25.17 -9.23 -16.24
N ARG A 384 25.12 -8.75 -17.48
CA ARG A 384 26.28 -8.64 -18.36
C ARG A 384 27.35 -7.70 -17.78
N ALA A 385 26.97 -6.57 -17.20
CA ALA A 385 27.90 -5.65 -16.55
C ALA A 385 28.68 -6.32 -15.41
N VAL A 386 28.03 -7.19 -14.63
CA VAL A 386 28.70 -8.00 -13.59
C VAL A 386 29.75 -8.94 -14.19
N PHE A 387 29.44 -9.64 -15.29
CA PHE A 387 30.43 -10.48 -15.98
C PHE A 387 31.58 -9.67 -16.62
N GLN A 388 31.31 -8.45 -17.07
CA GLN A 388 32.33 -7.53 -17.57
C GLN A 388 33.26 -7.07 -16.44
N GLU A 389 32.71 -6.77 -15.26
CA GLU A 389 33.49 -6.44 -14.07
C GLU A 389 34.39 -7.62 -13.67
N LEU A 390 33.86 -8.84 -13.63
CA LEU A 390 34.65 -10.07 -13.41
C LEU A 390 35.74 -10.28 -14.47
N GLY A 391 35.58 -9.71 -15.67
CA GLY A 391 36.57 -9.75 -16.73
C GLY A 391 37.83 -8.92 -16.43
N LYS A 392 37.75 -7.92 -15.55
CA LYS A 392 38.88 -7.02 -15.21
C LYS A 392 39.93 -7.72 -14.36
N ASP A 393 41.17 -7.25 -14.41
CA ASP A 393 42.27 -7.80 -13.60
C ASP A 393 42.02 -7.66 -12.10
N ALA A 394 41.51 -6.49 -11.69
CA ALA A 394 41.09 -6.19 -10.32
C ALA A 394 39.58 -5.85 -10.29
N PRO A 395 38.68 -6.84 -10.24
CA PRO A 395 37.25 -6.59 -10.16
C PRO A 395 36.93 -5.85 -8.86
N ARG A 396 36.05 -4.85 -8.95
CA ARG A 396 35.51 -4.08 -7.83
C ARG A 396 34.72 -5.01 -6.91
N ASN A 397 35.00 -4.90 -5.61
CA ASN A 397 34.23 -5.57 -4.57
C ASN A 397 33.17 -4.62 -4.00
N ASN A 398 32.14 -5.17 -3.34
CA ASN A 398 31.05 -4.43 -2.70
C ASN A 398 30.32 -3.46 -3.65
N PHE A 399 30.21 -3.83 -4.92
CA PHE A 399 29.59 -2.98 -5.94
C PHE A 399 28.05 -2.95 -5.79
N THR A 400 27.42 -2.02 -6.50
CA THR A 400 25.97 -2.00 -6.72
C THR A 400 25.68 -2.08 -8.22
N VAL A 401 24.51 -2.57 -8.61
CA VAL A 401 24.07 -2.55 -10.01
C VAL A 401 22.59 -2.17 -10.09
N GLY A 402 22.24 -1.34 -11.08
CA GLY A 402 20.88 -0.83 -11.27
C GLY A 402 20.59 0.54 -10.64
N ILE A 403 21.62 1.25 -10.15
CA ILE A 403 21.52 2.62 -9.63
C ILE A 403 22.71 3.47 -10.11
N ASN A 404 22.60 4.80 -10.00
CA ASN A 404 23.74 5.72 -10.13
C ASN A 404 24.22 6.15 -8.74
N ASP A 405 25.31 5.53 -8.27
CA ASP A 405 25.96 5.90 -7.02
C ASP A 405 27.14 6.84 -7.28
N ASP A 406 26.84 8.12 -7.32
CA ASP A 406 27.79 9.22 -7.48
C ASP A 406 28.39 9.71 -6.16
N VAL A 407 28.09 9.05 -5.04
CA VAL A 407 28.62 9.39 -3.70
C VAL A 407 29.73 8.42 -3.30
N THR A 408 29.46 7.12 -3.34
CA THR A 408 30.46 6.09 -2.98
C THR A 408 31.08 5.40 -4.18
N HIS A 409 30.61 5.71 -5.40
CA HIS A 409 31.14 5.19 -6.67
C HIS A 409 31.20 3.65 -6.72
N LEU A 410 30.24 2.99 -6.07
CA LEU A 410 30.15 1.54 -6.04
C LEU A 410 29.37 0.98 -7.24
N SER A 411 28.52 1.79 -7.88
CA SER A 411 27.71 1.35 -9.02
C SER A 411 28.54 0.95 -10.23
N LEU A 412 28.17 -0.14 -10.89
CA LEU A 412 28.75 -0.56 -12.17
C LEU A 412 28.14 0.21 -13.34
N ASP A 413 28.95 0.47 -14.36
CA ASP A 413 28.48 1.02 -15.63
C ASP A 413 27.68 -0.03 -16.40
N VAL A 414 26.52 0.34 -16.94
CA VAL A 414 25.60 -0.56 -17.64
C VAL A 414 25.33 -0.05 -19.05
N ASP A 415 25.57 -0.92 -20.04
CA ASP A 415 25.17 -0.69 -21.43
C ASP A 415 23.68 -1.06 -21.61
N THR A 416 22.80 -0.06 -21.47
CA THR A 416 21.35 -0.23 -21.54
C THR A 416 20.82 -0.59 -22.93
N SER A 417 21.67 -0.56 -23.97
CA SER A 417 21.28 -0.98 -25.33
C SER A 417 21.31 -2.50 -25.54
N TYR A 418 21.82 -3.26 -24.56
CA TYR A 418 21.90 -4.71 -24.63
C TYR A 418 20.53 -5.37 -24.39
N ASP A 419 19.93 -5.88 -25.47
CA ASP A 419 18.71 -6.68 -25.47
C ASP A 419 19.00 -8.13 -25.88
N ILE A 420 18.30 -9.08 -25.26
CA ILE A 420 18.40 -10.51 -25.54
C ILE A 420 17.04 -11.12 -25.94
N GLU A 421 15.95 -10.35 -25.88
CA GLU A 421 14.62 -10.83 -26.26
C GLU A 421 14.55 -11.03 -27.78
N LYS A 422 13.94 -12.15 -28.19
CA LYS A 422 13.88 -12.60 -29.58
C LYS A 422 12.68 -12.00 -30.32
N ASP A 423 12.78 -11.93 -31.64
CA ASP A 423 11.72 -11.38 -32.50
C ASP A 423 10.44 -12.24 -32.53
N ASP A 424 10.50 -13.51 -32.09
CA ASP A 424 9.34 -14.41 -31.97
C ASP A 424 8.53 -14.20 -30.68
N VAL A 425 8.90 -13.21 -29.85
CA VAL A 425 8.19 -12.81 -28.63
C VAL A 425 7.48 -11.48 -28.85
N VAL A 426 6.16 -11.46 -28.67
CA VAL A 426 5.39 -10.21 -28.66
C VAL A 426 5.56 -9.54 -27.30
N ARG A 427 6.16 -8.36 -27.29
CA ARG A 427 6.41 -7.52 -26.11
C ARG A 427 5.46 -6.33 -26.12
N ALA A 428 4.54 -6.27 -25.16
CA ALA A 428 3.50 -5.26 -25.13
C ALA A 428 3.51 -4.45 -23.82
N VAL A 429 3.38 -3.13 -23.93
CA VAL A 429 3.29 -2.20 -22.80
C VAL A 429 2.00 -1.40 -22.88
N PHE A 430 1.27 -1.32 -21.77
CA PHE A 430 -0.02 -0.61 -21.69
C PHE A 430 0.02 0.42 -20.57
N TYR A 431 -0.25 1.67 -20.91
CA TYR A 431 -0.40 2.78 -19.98
C TYR A 431 -1.88 3.06 -19.76
N GLY A 432 -2.35 2.85 -18.53
CA GLY A 432 -3.73 3.07 -18.10
C GLY A 432 -3.81 3.88 -16.80
N LEU A 433 -5.03 4.21 -16.39
CA LEU A 433 -5.33 4.88 -15.14
C LEU A 433 -5.83 3.88 -14.09
N GLY A 434 -5.45 4.09 -12.82
CA GLY A 434 -5.97 3.32 -11.69
C GLY A 434 -7.49 3.31 -11.70
N ALA A 435 -8.08 2.11 -11.70
CA ALA A 435 -9.50 1.81 -11.80
C ALA A 435 -10.19 1.99 -13.18
N ASP A 436 -9.45 2.22 -14.28
CA ASP A 436 -10.04 2.26 -15.64
C ASP A 436 -10.30 0.86 -16.26
N GLY A 437 -9.81 -0.20 -15.60
CA GLY A 437 -9.97 -1.60 -16.02
C GLY A 437 -8.86 -2.15 -16.91
N THR A 438 -7.82 -1.38 -17.22
CA THR A 438 -6.68 -1.80 -18.07
C THR A 438 -5.97 -3.03 -17.52
N VAL A 439 -5.55 -3.01 -16.25
CA VAL A 439 -4.87 -4.13 -15.61
C VAL A 439 -5.73 -5.39 -15.61
N GLY A 440 -7.04 -5.25 -15.35
CA GLY A 440 -7.98 -6.38 -15.36
C GLY A 440 -8.14 -6.99 -16.75
N ALA A 441 -8.23 -6.15 -17.78
CA ALA A 441 -8.26 -6.60 -19.17
C ALA A 441 -6.96 -7.32 -19.55
N ASN A 442 -5.80 -6.79 -19.16
CA ASN A 442 -4.50 -7.39 -19.44
C ASN A 442 -4.30 -8.74 -18.74
N LYS A 443 -4.71 -8.88 -17.47
CA LYS A 443 -4.75 -10.20 -16.78
C LYS A 443 -5.63 -11.20 -17.52
N ASN A 444 -6.76 -10.76 -18.07
CA ASN A 444 -7.64 -11.61 -18.87
C ASN A 444 -7.00 -11.98 -20.21
N SER A 445 -6.36 -11.03 -20.90
CA SER A 445 -5.63 -11.27 -22.15
C SER A 445 -4.54 -12.33 -21.98
N VAL A 446 -3.76 -12.24 -20.91
CA VAL A 446 -2.74 -13.26 -20.54
C VAL A 446 -3.37 -14.64 -20.41
N LYS A 447 -4.49 -14.77 -19.70
CA LYS A 447 -5.23 -16.04 -19.55
C LYS A 447 -5.83 -16.55 -20.86
N ILE A 448 -6.35 -15.67 -21.72
CA ILE A 448 -6.91 -16.06 -23.02
C ILE A 448 -5.82 -16.62 -23.93
N ILE A 449 -4.66 -15.95 -24.00
CA ILE A 449 -3.57 -16.32 -24.90
C ILE A 449 -2.88 -17.60 -24.42
N ALA A 450 -2.62 -17.72 -23.12
CA ALA A 450 -2.06 -18.95 -22.55
C ALA A 450 -3.04 -20.14 -22.61
N GLY A 451 -4.36 -19.89 -22.74
CA GLY A 451 -5.36 -20.93 -22.99
C GLY A 451 -5.41 -21.42 -24.44
N VAL A 452 -4.41 -21.10 -25.27
CA VAL A 452 -4.23 -21.63 -26.63
C VAL A 452 -3.06 -22.60 -26.60
N ASP A 453 -3.28 -23.83 -27.06
CA ASP A 453 -2.26 -24.89 -27.03
C ASP A 453 -0.95 -24.43 -27.69
N GLY A 454 0.17 -24.66 -26.99
CA GLY A 454 1.51 -24.31 -27.46
C GLY A 454 1.86 -22.81 -27.35
N ARG A 455 1.08 -22.01 -26.62
CA ARG A 455 1.38 -20.59 -26.35
C ARG A 455 1.63 -20.34 -24.88
N TYR A 456 2.62 -19.48 -24.60
CA TYR A 456 2.98 -19.05 -23.26
C TYR A 456 2.74 -17.56 -23.12
N ALA A 457 2.32 -17.15 -21.92
CA ALA A 457 2.08 -15.75 -21.60
C ALA A 457 2.66 -15.38 -20.24
N GLN A 458 3.30 -14.22 -20.18
CA GLN A 458 3.78 -13.61 -18.95
C GLN A 458 3.14 -12.22 -18.80
N GLY A 459 2.73 -11.87 -17.58
CA GLY A 459 2.21 -10.55 -17.26
C GLY A 459 2.76 -10.02 -15.94
N TYR A 460 3.30 -8.80 -15.98
CA TYR A 460 3.74 -8.05 -14.81
C TYR A 460 3.09 -6.66 -14.80
N PHE A 461 2.68 -6.19 -13.62
CA PHE A 461 1.88 -4.97 -13.49
C PHE A 461 2.54 -4.02 -12.49
N VAL A 462 2.97 -2.87 -12.97
CA VAL A 462 3.50 -1.78 -12.16
C VAL A 462 2.32 -0.90 -11.74
N TYR A 463 2.11 -0.82 -10.44
CA TYR A 463 1.11 0.03 -9.82
C TYR A 463 1.80 1.24 -9.21
N ASP A 464 1.15 2.39 -9.31
CA ASP A 464 1.44 3.52 -8.42
C ASP A 464 0.73 3.31 -7.08
N SER A 465 1.41 3.70 -6.03
CA SER A 465 0.97 3.88 -4.65
C SER A 465 -0.27 4.76 -4.44
N ASN A 466 -0.54 5.73 -5.33
CA ASN A 466 -1.78 6.50 -5.31
C ASN A 466 -2.99 5.56 -5.51
N LYS A 467 -3.95 5.58 -4.57
CA LYS A 467 -5.07 4.60 -4.55
C LYS A 467 -6.05 4.73 -5.71
N SER A 468 -6.18 5.92 -6.29
CA SER A 468 -7.07 6.16 -7.44
C SER A 468 -6.45 7.20 -8.37
N GLY A 469 -6.75 7.14 -9.67
CA GLY A 469 -6.36 8.17 -10.65
C GLY A 469 -4.86 8.22 -10.93
N SER A 470 -4.15 7.12 -10.73
CA SER A 470 -2.71 7.01 -10.86
C SER A 470 -2.30 6.22 -12.11
N VAL A 471 -1.06 6.36 -12.55
CA VAL A 471 -0.60 5.66 -13.75
C VAL A 471 -0.39 4.17 -13.43
N THR A 472 -0.89 3.30 -14.29
CA THR A 472 -0.61 1.86 -14.24
C THR A 472 0.10 1.46 -15.52
N VAL A 473 1.18 0.67 -15.40
CA VAL A 473 1.94 0.18 -16.55
C VAL A 473 1.92 -1.34 -16.55
N SER A 474 1.31 -1.94 -17.56
CA SER A 474 1.30 -3.40 -17.73
C SER A 474 2.37 -3.81 -18.72
N HIS A 475 3.21 -4.77 -18.34
CA HIS A 475 4.26 -5.37 -19.18
C HIS A 475 3.86 -6.81 -19.49
N LEU A 476 3.56 -7.10 -20.75
CA LEU A 476 3.12 -8.42 -21.19
C LEU A 476 4.10 -8.99 -22.22
N ARG A 477 4.32 -10.30 -22.14
CA ARG A 477 5.08 -11.06 -23.14
C ARG A 477 4.28 -12.27 -23.58
N PHE A 478 4.32 -12.57 -24.87
CA PHE A 478 3.65 -13.73 -25.47
C PHE A 478 4.59 -14.41 -26.47
N GLY A 479 4.65 -15.73 -26.44
CA GLY A 479 5.54 -16.47 -27.34
C GLY A 479 5.19 -17.95 -27.47
N PRO A 480 5.81 -18.65 -28.44
CA PRO A 480 5.63 -20.09 -28.65
C PRO A 480 6.47 -20.95 -27.68
N LYS A 481 7.28 -20.33 -26.81
CA LYS A 481 8.19 -20.99 -25.85
C LYS A 481 7.95 -20.43 -24.45
N PRO A 482 8.31 -21.19 -23.38
CA PRO A 482 8.27 -20.69 -22.01
C PRO A 482 8.97 -19.34 -21.86
N ILE A 483 8.39 -18.46 -21.05
CA ILE A 483 8.87 -17.08 -20.88
C ILE A 483 9.40 -16.90 -19.45
N ASN A 484 10.72 -16.77 -19.35
CA ASN A 484 11.42 -16.67 -18.08
C ASN A 484 12.04 -15.27 -17.87
N ALA A 485 11.30 -14.20 -18.15
CA ALA A 485 11.85 -12.84 -18.17
C ALA A 485 11.36 -12.01 -16.97
N PRO A 486 11.85 -12.22 -15.73
CA PRO A 486 11.39 -11.48 -14.56
C PRO A 486 12.01 -10.07 -14.48
N TYR A 487 11.92 -9.31 -15.58
CA TYR A 487 12.34 -7.91 -15.70
C TYR A 487 11.35 -7.14 -16.57
N LEU A 488 11.36 -5.81 -16.48
CA LEU A 488 10.45 -4.97 -17.27
C LEU A 488 10.76 -5.03 -18.76
N VAL A 489 9.77 -4.79 -19.60
CA VAL A 489 9.98 -4.69 -21.06
C VAL A 489 10.75 -3.40 -21.35
N ALA A 490 11.96 -3.54 -21.88
CA ALA A 490 12.82 -2.41 -22.28
C ALA A 490 12.58 -1.95 -23.74
N SER A 491 12.14 -2.87 -24.60
CA SER A 491 11.86 -2.64 -26.02
C SER A 491 10.58 -3.37 -26.42
N ALA A 492 9.52 -2.62 -26.75
CA ALA A 492 8.17 -3.11 -26.95
C ALA A 492 7.75 -3.06 -28.43
N ASN A 493 7.24 -4.17 -28.95
CA ASN A 493 6.66 -4.23 -30.30
C ASN A 493 5.24 -3.67 -30.35
N PHE A 494 4.59 -3.51 -29.20
CA PHE A 494 3.26 -2.93 -29.06
C PHE A 494 3.20 -1.99 -27.85
N VAL A 495 2.77 -0.75 -28.07
CA VAL A 495 2.55 0.23 -27.00
C VAL A 495 1.10 0.72 -27.08
N ALA A 496 0.39 0.72 -25.95
CA ALA A 496 -0.95 1.30 -25.86
C ALA A 496 -1.03 2.38 -24.80
N CYS A 497 -1.66 3.49 -25.14
CA CYS A 497 -1.99 4.58 -24.25
C CYS A 497 -3.52 4.71 -24.14
N HIS A 498 -4.07 4.36 -22.99
CA HIS A 498 -5.51 4.34 -22.77
C HIS A 498 -6.08 5.69 -22.31
N GLN A 499 -5.21 6.68 -22.03
CA GLN A 499 -5.58 8.00 -21.57
C GLN A 499 -4.89 9.09 -22.39
N PHE A 500 -5.66 9.87 -23.16
CA PHE A 500 -5.10 10.86 -24.07
C PHE A 500 -4.17 11.88 -23.38
N HIS A 501 -4.52 12.32 -22.16
CA HIS A 501 -3.77 13.34 -21.43
C HIS A 501 -2.35 12.91 -21.03
N PHE A 502 -2.03 11.61 -21.03
CA PHE A 502 -0.67 11.12 -20.79
C PHE A 502 0.30 11.57 -21.87
N THR A 503 -0.17 11.78 -23.10
CA THR A 503 0.68 12.24 -24.22
C THR A 503 1.41 13.54 -23.91
N GLN A 504 0.80 14.43 -23.11
CA GLN A 504 1.35 15.72 -22.72
C GLN A 504 2.22 15.68 -21.46
N LYS A 505 2.17 14.59 -20.68
CA LYS A 505 2.82 14.49 -19.36
C LYS A 505 3.99 13.50 -19.31
N MET A 506 4.03 12.50 -20.18
CA MET A 506 5.02 11.42 -20.10
C MET A 506 5.49 10.94 -21.47
N ASP A 507 6.73 10.45 -21.52
CA ASP A 507 7.29 9.76 -22.68
C ASP A 507 6.99 8.26 -22.62
N MET A 508 5.84 7.86 -23.15
CA MET A 508 5.45 6.45 -23.23
C MET A 508 6.17 5.71 -24.38
N LEU A 509 6.57 6.44 -25.43
CA LEU A 509 7.14 5.86 -26.65
C LEU A 509 8.65 5.62 -26.55
N ARG A 510 9.29 6.04 -25.45
CA ARG A 510 10.67 5.66 -25.12
C ARG A 510 10.91 4.15 -25.24
N LEU A 511 9.95 3.35 -24.78
CA LEU A 511 10.01 1.89 -24.80
C LEU A 511 9.64 1.26 -26.15
N ALA A 512 9.10 2.03 -27.11
CA ALA A 512 8.71 1.48 -28.41
C ALA A 512 9.95 1.01 -29.20
N ALA A 513 9.89 -0.20 -29.76
CA ALA A 513 10.85 -0.68 -30.74
C ALA A 513 10.65 0.01 -32.10
N LYS A 514 11.65 -0.07 -32.98
CA LYS A 514 11.49 0.34 -34.38
C LYS A 514 10.41 -0.53 -35.05
N GLY A 515 9.49 0.09 -35.79
CA GLY A 515 8.36 -0.58 -36.46
C GLY A 515 7.23 -1.02 -35.52
N ALA A 516 7.26 -0.62 -34.25
CA ALA A 516 6.25 -1.02 -33.26
C ALA A 516 4.87 -0.43 -33.56
N THR A 517 3.83 -1.11 -33.11
CA THR A 517 2.45 -0.61 -33.17
C THR A 517 2.16 0.28 -31.97
N PHE A 518 1.64 1.48 -32.22
CA PHE A 518 1.17 2.40 -31.19
C PHE A 518 -0.36 2.55 -31.26
N LEU A 519 -1.06 2.19 -30.19
CA LEU A 519 -2.51 2.38 -30.04
C LEU A 519 -2.79 3.52 -29.06
N LEU A 520 -3.55 4.53 -29.48
CA LEU A 520 -3.95 5.65 -28.63
C LEU A 520 -5.47 5.74 -28.51
N ASN A 521 -5.97 5.74 -27.28
CA ASN A 521 -7.34 6.17 -26.98
C ASN A 521 -7.41 7.69 -26.98
N CYS A 522 -8.10 8.30 -27.95
CA CYS A 522 -8.21 9.75 -28.07
C CYS A 522 -9.60 10.20 -28.57
N PRO A 523 -10.03 11.42 -28.18
CA PRO A 523 -11.31 11.98 -28.64
C PRO A 523 -11.26 12.54 -30.07
N PHE A 524 -10.08 12.53 -30.71
CA PHE A 524 -9.87 13.11 -32.04
C PHE A 524 -9.89 12.04 -33.14
N PRO A 525 -10.45 12.34 -34.32
CA PRO A 525 -10.35 11.45 -35.48
C PRO A 525 -8.92 11.39 -36.04
N ALA A 526 -8.64 10.35 -36.84
CA ALA A 526 -7.30 10.06 -37.36
C ALA A 526 -6.67 11.19 -38.20
N ASP A 527 -7.48 11.98 -38.90
CA ASP A 527 -7.05 13.12 -39.71
C ASP A 527 -6.68 14.36 -38.87
N LYS A 528 -7.08 14.40 -37.59
CA LYS A 528 -6.86 15.56 -36.69
C LYS A 528 -5.90 15.28 -35.55
N VAL A 529 -5.79 14.03 -35.09
CA VAL A 529 -5.02 13.66 -33.90
C VAL A 529 -3.55 14.11 -33.96
N TRP A 530 -2.93 14.09 -35.14
CA TRP A 530 -1.52 14.43 -35.32
C TRP A 530 -1.19 15.83 -34.80
N ALA A 531 -2.04 16.82 -35.07
CA ALA A 531 -1.84 18.21 -34.62
C ALA A 531 -1.95 18.38 -33.09
N HIS A 532 -2.52 17.40 -32.38
CA HIS A 532 -2.69 17.42 -30.93
C HIS A 532 -1.59 16.66 -30.17
N LEU A 533 -0.63 16.04 -30.86
CA LEU A 533 0.50 15.36 -30.24
C LEU A 533 1.70 16.30 -30.04
N PRO A 534 2.46 16.17 -28.94
CA PRO A 534 3.72 16.89 -28.77
C PRO A 534 4.74 16.59 -29.87
N THR A 535 5.56 17.60 -30.18
CA THR A 535 6.55 17.56 -31.27
C THR A 535 7.58 16.44 -31.09
N ASP A 536 8.03 16.20 -29.85
CA ASP A 536 8.97 15.11 -29.54
C ASP A 536 8.36 13.72 -29.69
N MET A 537 7.06 13.58 -29.38
CA MET A 537 6.31 12.35 -29.61
C MET A 537 6.12 12.10 -31.11
N GLN A 538 5.78 13.13 -31.89
CA GLN A 538 5.70 13.03 -33.35
C GLN A 538 7.04 12.60 -33.95
N GLN A 539 8.13 13.23 -33.51
CA GLN A 539 9.49 12.87 -33.94
C GLN A 539 9.79 11.40 -33.63
N THR A 540 9.44 10.92 -32.43
CA THR A 540 9.62 9.52 -32.05
C THR A 540 8.82 8.56 -32.93
N ILE A 541 7.58 8.92 -33.29
CA ILE A 541 6.73 8.13 -34.20
C ILE A 541 7.39 7.98 -35.58
N ILE A 542 7.97 9.06 -36.09
CA ILE A 542 8.66 9.10 -37.39
C ILE A 542 9.97 8.31 -37.32
N ASP A 543 10.86 8.65 -36.38
CA ASP A 543 12.22 8.08 -36.27
C ASP A 543 12.18 6.56 -36.06
N LYS A 544 11.19 6.08 -35.31
CA LYS A 544 10.98 4.66 -35.05
C LYS A 544 10.05 4.00 -36.06
N GLU A 545 9.56 4.70 -37.08
CA GLU A 545 8.66 4.15 -38.12
C GLU A 545 7.44 3.42 -37.51
N LEU A 546 6.78 4.04 -36.52
CA LEU A 546 5.71 3.39 -35.77
C LEU A 546 4.42 3.27 -36.60
N LYS A 547 3.70 2.15 -36.43
CA LYS A 547 2.35 1.97 -36.98
C LYS A 547 1.34 2.57 -36.00
N PHE A 548 0.80 3.74 -36.34
CA PHE A 548 0.01 4.53 -35.41
C PHE A 548 -1.51 4.34 -35.62
N PHE A 549 -2.21 3.88 -34.59
CA PHE A 549 -3.65 3.66 -34.58
C PHE A 549 -4.34 4.45 -33.48
N VAL A 550 -5.56 4.91 -33.77
CA VAL A 550 -6.40 5.66 -32.84
C VAL A 550 -7.82 5.12 -32.75
N ILE A 551 -8.45 5.33 -31.60
CA ILE A 551 -9.86 5.05 -31.34
C ILE A 551 -10.41 5.99 -30.25
N ASP A 552 -11.66 6.45 -30.40
CA ASP A 552 -12.41 7.10 -29.31
C ASP A 552 -13.19 6.02 -28.53
N ALA A 553 -12.49 5.33 -27.63
CA ALA A 553 -13.08 4.24 -26.85
C ALA A 553 -14.14 4.76 -25.86
N SER A 554 -13.99 6.00 -25.38
CA SER A 554 -14.93 6.62 -24.44
C SER A 554 -16.29 6.88 -25.09
N SER A 555 -16.32 7.46 -26.28
CA SER A 555 -17.57 7.65 -27.02
C SER A 555 -18.16 6.32 -27.50
N ALA A 556 -17.31 5.35 -27.88
CA ALA A 556 -17.78 4.01 -28.22
C ALA A 556 -18.46 3.31 -27.02
N ALA A 557 -17.88 3.40 -25.81
CA ALA A 557 -18.45 2.84 -24.58
C ALA A 557 -19.80 3.48 -24.23
N ARG A 558 -19.91 4.82 -24.31
CA ARG A 558 -21.17 5.53 -24.04
C ARG A 558 -22.29 5.14 -24.99
N LYS A 559 -22.02 5.00 -26.29
CA LYS A 559 -23.02 4.62 -27.31
C LYS A 559 -23.67 3.26 -27.04
N VAL A 560 -22.95 2.32 -26.42
CA VAL A 560 -23.44 0.97 -26.10
C VAL A 560 -23.90 0.82 -24.64
N GLY A 561 -23.91 1.92 -23.87
CA GLY A 561 -24.39 1.93 -22.48
C GLY A 561 -23.39 1.41 -21.44
N LEU A 562 -22.09 1.33 -21.76
CA LEU A 562 -21.04 0.91 -20.82
C LEU A 562 -20.49 2.04 -19.93
N GLY A 563 -20.98 3.28 -20.11
CA GLY A 563 -20.51 4.45 -19.36
C GLY A 563 -19.04 4.77 -19.64
N SER A 564 -18.24 4.92 -18.59
CA SER A 564 -16.80 5.20 -18.67
C SER A 564 -15.92 3.95 -18.86
N ARG A 565 -16.49 2.75 -19.01
CA ARG A 565 -15.72 1.51 -19.13
C ARG A 565 -15.24 1.26 -20.56
N THR A 566 -13.97 1.55 -20.82
CA THR A 566 -13.33 1.38 -22.14
C THR A 566 -12.52 0.08 -22.28
N ASN A 567 -12.34 -0.66 -21.19
CA ASN A 567 -11.46 -1.83 -21.11
C ASN A 567 -11.73 -2.92 -22.17
N THR A 568 -12.99 -3.33 -22.39
CA THR A 568 -13.35 -4.35 -23.40
C THR A 568 -13.04 -3.89 -24.83
N ILE A 569 -13.24 -2.60 -25.12
CA ILE A 569 -12.99 -1.99 -26.44
C ILE A 569 -11.48 -1.99 -26.72
N LEU A 570 -10.69 -1.50 -25.77
CA LEU A 570 -9.24 -1.39 -25.91
C LEU A 570 -8.56 -2.77 -25.93
N GLN A 571 -9.06 -3.73 -25.16
CA GLN A 571 -8.65 -5.12 -25.23
C GLN A 571 -8.86 -5.71 -26.63
N THR A 572 -10.02 -5.43 -27.24
CA THR A 572 -10.33 -5.89 -28.61
C THR A 572 -9.35 -5.31 -29.63
N CYS A 573 -9.00 -4.03 -29.49
CA CYS A 573 -8.01 -3.37 -30.35
C CYS A 573 -6.62 -4.02 -30.23
N PHE A 574 -6.19 -4.36 -29.00
CA PHE A 574 -4.93 -5.08 -28.80
C PHE A 574 -4.89 -6.42 -29.55
N PHE A 575 -5.94 -7.24 -29.44
CA PHE A 575 -5.99 -8.51 -30.15
C PHE A 575 -6.02 -8.35 -31.68
N ALA A 576 -6.69 -7.32 -32.18
CA ALA A 576 -6.74 -7.03 -33.62
C ALA A 576 -5.39 -6.57 -34.20
N LEU A 577 -4.57 -5.88 -33.40
CA LEU A 577 -3.35 -5.22 -33.88
C LEU A 577 -2.05 -5.94 -33.51
N SER A 578 -2.02 -6.70 -32.42
CA SER A 578 -0.79 -7.30 -31.87
C SER A 578 -0.25 -8.48 -32.66
N GLY A 579 -1.09 -9.12 -33.49
CA GLY A 579 -0.72 -10.32 -34.26
C GLY A 579 -0.49 -11.57 -33.40
N VAL A 580 -0.79 -11.53 -32.09
CA VAL A 580 -0.57 -12.67 -31.19
C VAL A 580 -1.44 -13.87 -31.56
N LEU A 581 -2.68 -13.60 -32.02
CA LEU A 581 -3.63 -14.59 -32.51
C LEU A 581 -4.26 -14.13 -33.84
N PRO A 582 -4.72 -15.06 -34.70
CA PRO A 582 -5.57 -14.70 -35.83
C PRO A 582 -6.81 -13.94 -35.37
N ARG A 583 -7.18 -12.90 -36.14
CA ARG A 583 -8.24 -11.95 -35.76
C ARG A 583 -9.57 -12.60 -35.39
N ASP A 584 -10.07 -13.52 -36.22
CA ASP A 584 -11.37 -14.16 -35.99
C ASP A 584 -11.37 -15.07 -34.76
N GLU A 585 -10.25 -15.78 -34.53
CA GLU A 585 -10.07 -16.62 -33.35
C GLU A 585 -10.02 -15.77 -32.07
N ALA A 586 -9.29 -14.65 -32.11
CA ALA A 586 -9.20 -13.74 -30.97
C ALA A 586 -10.56 -13.17 -30.58
N ILE A 587 -11.35 -12.72 -31.55
CA ILE A 587 -12.71 -12.19 -31.31
C ILE A 587 -13.61 -13.26 -30.68
N ALA A 588 -13.56 -14.49 -31.18
CA ALA A 588 -14.34 -15.60 -30.64
C ALA A 588 -13.97 -15.88 -29.17
N LYS A 589 -12.67 -15.94 -28.84
CA LYS A 589 -12.19 -16.16 -27.47
C LYS A 589 -12.53 -15.00 -26.52
N ILE A 590 -12.47 -13.76 -26.98
CA ILE A 590 -12.90 -12.59 -26.19
C ILE A 590 -14.40 -12.70 -25.86
N LYS A 591 -15.26 -12.97 -26.85
CA LYS A 591 -16.71 -13.14 -26.62
C LYS A 591 -17.01 -14.32 -25.69
N GLN A 592 -16.25 -15.41 -25.78
CA GLN A 592 -16.36 -16.54 -24.85
C GLN A 592 -15.97 -16.14 -23.41
N SER A 593 -14.88 -15.40 -23.24
CA SER A 593 -14.43 -14.90 -21.93
C SER A 593 -15.45 -13.94 -21.31
N ILE A 594 -15.99 -12.99 -22.10
CA ILE A 594 -17.07 -12.07 -21.67
C ILE A 594 -18.29 -12.86 -21.18
N LYS A 595 -18.73 -13.88 -21.91
CA LYS A 595 -19.85 -14.72 -21.50
C LYS A 595 -19.57 -15.42 -20.17
N LYS A 596 -18.37 -15.98 -19.98
CA LYS A 596 -17.96 -16.63 -18.73
C LYS A 596 -17.94 -15.64 -17.55
N SER A 597 -17.37 -14.45 -17.73
CA SER A 597 -17.20 -13.45 -16.68
C SER A 597 -18.50 -12.73 -16.30
N TYR A 598 -19.38 -12.48 -17.27
CA TYR A 598 -20.55 -11.61 -17.05
C TYR A 598 -21.90 -12.33 -17.10
N ALA A 599 -21.96 -13.65 -17.35
CA ALA A 599 -23.22 -14.41 -17.32
C ALA A 599 -24.03 -14.20 -16.03
N ARG A 600 -23.35 -14.11 -14.88
CA ARG A 600 -23.99 -13.89 -13.57
C ARG A 600 -24.59 -12.49 -13.39
N LYS A 601 -24.23 -11.52 -14.24
CA LYS A 601 -24.74 -10.14 -14.20
C LYS A 601 -25.95 -9.90 -15.12
N GLY A 602 -26.40 -10.93 -15.84
CA GLY A 602 -27.56 -10.87 -16.76
C GLY A 602 -27.17 -10.77 -18.23
N SER A 603 -28.06 -11.23 -19.12
CA SER A 603 -27.83 -11.28 -20.58
C SER A 603 -27.60 -9.90 -21.21
N HIS A 604 -28.28 -8.87 -20.70
CA HIS A 604 -28.15 -7.50 -21.21
C HIS A 604 -26.72 -6.97 -21.13
N ILE A 605 -26.01 -7.19 -20.01
CA ILE A 605 -24.60 -6.76 -19.87
C ILE A 605 -23.68 -7.53 -20.82
N VAL A 606 -23.96 -8.81 -21.07
CA VAL A 606 -23.20 -9.63 -22.04
C VAL A 606 -23.38 -9.08 -23.46
N GLU A 607 -24.62 -8.77 -23.85
CA GLU A 607 -24.96 -8.19 -25.16
C GLU A 607 -24.32 -6.81 -25.37
N GLN A 608 -24.35 -5.93 -24.37
CA GLN A 608 -23.66 -4.64 -24.41
C GLN A 608 -22.15 -4.78 -24.64
N ASN A 609 -21.51 -5.73 -23.96
CA ASN A 609 -20.09 -6.01 -24.16
C ASN A 609 -19.81 -6.61 -25.55
N PHE A 610 -20.70 -7.44 -26.10
CA PHE A 610 -20.56 -7.94 -27.47
C PHE A 610 -20.67 -6.82 -28.50
N ALA A 611 -21.65 -5.93 -28.34
CA ALA A 611 -21.77 -4.73 -29.19
C ALA A 611 -20.54 -3.83 -29.08
N ALA A 612 -19.92 -3.73 -27.90
CA ALA A 612 -18.67 -2.98 -27.70
C ALA A 612 -17.50 -3.60 -28.47
N VAL A 613 -17.35 -4.92 -28.48
CA VAL A 613 -16.33 -5.64 -29.26
C VAL A 613 -16.50 -5.36 -30.76
N ASP A 614 -17.73 -5.46 -31.27
CA ASP A 614 -18.02 -5.26 -32.69
C ASP A 614 -17.82 -3.78 -33.10
N GLY A 615 -18.27 -2.85 -32.26
CA GLY A 615 -18.08 -1.41 -32.47
C GLY A 615 -16.61 -0.95 -32.39
N ALA A 616 -15.78 -1.61 -31.57
CA ALA A 616 -14.36 -1.30 -31.44
C ALA A 616 -13.62 -1.46 -32.78
N LEU A 617 -13.89 -2.55 -33.49
CA LEU A 617 -13.23 -2.86 -34.76
C LEU A 617 -13.61 -1.90 -35.89
N ALA A 618 -14.82 -1.35 -35.84
CA ALA A 618 -15.29 -0.36 -36.81
C ALA A 618 -14.73 1.05 -36.53
N GLY A 619 -14.44 1.37 -35.26
CA GLY A 619 -13.90 2.66 -34.84
C GLY A 619 -12.37 2.76 -34.85
N LEU A 620 -11.67 1.63 -34.95
CA LEU A 620 -10.21 1.56 -34.98
C LEU A 620 -9.67 2.02 -36.34
N THR A 621 -8.86 3.09 -36.33
CA THR A 621 -8.37 3.71 -37.57
C THR A 621 -6.86 3.89 -37.54
N GLU A 622 -6.19 3.61 -38.66
CA GLU A 622 -4.76 3.89 -38.85
C GLU A 622 -4.55 5.38 -39.20
N VAL A 623 -3.54 6.00 -38.61
CA VAL A 623 -3.15 7.39 -38.85
C VAL A 623 -2.06 7.42 -39.91
N THR A 624 -2.24 8.23 -40.95
CA THR A 624 -1.18 8.49 -41.92
C THR A 624 -0.09 9.34 -41.27
N VAL A 625 1.07 8.76 -41.02
CA VAL A 625 2.23 9.45 -40.40
C VAL A 625 2.94 10.31 -41.46
N PRO A 626 3.08 11.63 -41.26
CA PRO A 626 3.85 12.51 -42.14
C PRO A 626 5.37 12.28 -42.04
N ASP A 627 6.13 12.71 -43.06
CA ASP A 627 7.59 12.56 -43.10
C ASP A 627 8.36 13.48 -42.13
N GLN A 628 7.69 14.52 -41.60
CA GLN A 628 8.27 15.50 -40.70
C GLN A 628 7.27 15.84 -39.58
N PRO A 629 7.74 16.15 -38.36
CA PRO A 629 6.87 16.66 -37.32
C PRO A 629 6.25 17.99 -37.79
N SER A 630 4.96 18.17 -37.53
CA SER A 630 4.21 19.39 -37.86
C SER A 630 3.54 20.02 -36.64
N GLY A 631 3.78 19.44 -35.46
CA GLY A 631 3.28 19.95 -34.18
C GLY A 631 3.92 21.28 -33.77
N ALA A 632 3.10 22.13 -33.15
CA ALA A 632 3.55 23.33 -32.44
C ALA A 632 3.54 23.13 -30.91
N LEU A 633 3.13 21.95 -30.44
CA LEU A 633 2.99 21.63 -29.02
C LEU A 633 4.29 21.02 -28.49
N ASN A 634 4.74 21.52 -27.33
CA ASN A 634 5.82 20.91 -26.56
C ASN A 634 5.23 20.12 -25.40
N ARG A 635 5.92 19.06 -24.96
CA ARG A 635 5.55 18.37 -23.71
C ARG A 635 5.64 19.38 -22.56
N THR A 636 4.60 19.47 -21.75
CA THR A 636 4.54 20.40 -20.63
C THR A 636 5.42 19.87 -19.50
N SER A 637 6.18 20.76 -18.84
CA SER A 637 6.88 20.36 -17.62
C SER A 637 5.86 19.94 -16.56
N ILE A 638 6.11 18.84 -15.86
CA ILE A 638 5.17 18.29 -14.88
C ILE A 638 4.98 19.21 -13.67
N VAL A 639 5.99 20.06 -13.36
CA VAL A 639 5.93 21.08 -12.33
C VAL A 639 6.33 22.45 -12.90
N PRO A 640 5.75 23.57 -12.41
CA PRO A 640 6.06 24.89 -12.94
C PRO A 640 7.47 25.36 -12.52
N PRO A 641 8.09 26.32 -13.26
CA PRO A 641 9.42 26.84 -12.94
C PRO A 641 9.55 27.47 -11.55
N ARG A 642 8.43 27.93 -10.96
CA ARG A 642 8.37 28.52 -9.61
C ARG A 642 8.44 27.49 -8.47
N ALA A 643 8.33 26.19 -8.77
CA ALA A 643 8.42 25.16 -7.75
C ALA A 643 9.82 25.13 -7.11
N PRO A 644 9.95 24.70 -5.83
CA PRO A 644 11.24 24.59 -5.16
C PRO A 644 12.25 23.74 -5.93
N GLU A 645 13.54 24.01 -5.76
CA GLU A 645 14.59 23.30 -6.51
C GLU A 645 14.53 21.79 -6.34
N PHE A 646 14.35 21.30 -5.11
CA PHE A 646 14.19 19.87 -4.83
C PHE A 646 12.98 19.28 -5.57
N VAL A 647 11.86 20.01 -5.62
CA VAL A 647 10.66 19.57 -6.36
C VAL A 647 10.95 19.46 -7.86
N ARG A 648 11.62 20.45 -8.45
CA ARG A 648 11.95 20.46 -9.89
C ARG A 648 12.97 19.39 -10.28
N LYS A 649 13.96 19.13 -9.43
CA LYS A 649 15.09 18.23 -9.76
C LYS A 649 14.87 16.78 -9.35
N VAL A 650 14.10 16.53 -8.29
CA VAL A 650 13.93 15.19 -7.69
C VAL A 650 12.47 14.73 -7.81
N THR A 651 11.54 15.46 -7.20
CA THR A 651 10.12 15.10 -7.15
C THR A 651 9.51 14.99 -8.57
N ALA A 652 9.84 15.92 -9.46
CA ALA A 652 9.35 15.92 -10.84
C ALA A 652 9.76 14.67 -11.62
N GLN A 653 11.02 14.22 -11.48
CA GLN A 653 11.48 13.00 -12.15
C GLN A 653 10.74 11.76 -11.64
N MET A 654 10.41 11.70 -10.34
CA MET A 654 9.58 10.63 -9.79
C MET A 654 8.15 10.67 -10.38
N MET A 655 7.53 11.86 -10.47
CA MET A 655 6.20 12.06 -11.06
C MET A 655 6.17 11.67 -12.57
N GLU A 656 7.27 11.86 -13.29
CA GLU A 656 7.43 11.50 -14.71
C GLU A 656 7.72 10.00 -14.94
N GLY A 657 7.83 9.20 -13.87
CA GLY A 657 8.22 7.79 -13.98
C GLY A 657 9.69 7.62 -14.41
N LEU A 658 10.55 8.53 -13.96
CA LEU A 658 12.00 8.58 -14.18
C LEU A 658 12.79 8.52 -12.86
N GLY A 659 12.16 8.08 -11.76
CA GLY A 659 12.80 7.98 -10.44
C GLY A 659 14.05 7.09 -10.41
N ASP A 660 14.17 6.12 -11.32
CA ASP A 660 15.36 5.28 -11.45
C ASP A 660 16.62 6.04 -11.91
N ASN A 661 16.47 7.21 -12.52
CA ASN A 661 17.58 8.05 -12.98
C ASN A 661 18.15 8.96 -11.88
N ILE A 662 17.46 9.09 -10.75
CA ILE A 662 17.87 9.97 -9.66
C ILE A 662 19.12 9.38 -9.00
N PRO A 663 20.23 10.13 -8.94
CA PRO A 663 21.46 9.64 -8.32
C PRO A 663 21.37 9.63 -6.79
N VAL A 664 22.25 8.87 -6.15
CA VAL A 664 22.32 8.76 -4.68
C VAL A 664 22.50 10.14 -4.02
N SER A 665 23.33 11.02 -4.59
CA SER A 665 23.62 12.36 -4.05
C SER A 665 22.40 13.29 -3.98
N ALA A 666 21.35 13.00 -4.76
CA ALA A 666 20.15 13.83 -4.82
C ALA A 666 19.10 13.46 -3.76
N LEU A 667 19.24 12.31 -3.08
CA LEU A 667 18.30 11.83 -2.09
C LEU A 667 18.74 12.19 -0.66
N PRO A 668 17.79 12.49 0.26
CA PRO A 668 18.10 12.72 1.66
C PRO A 668 18.63 11.44 2.32
N VAL A 669 19.69 11.57 3.11
CA VAL A 669 20.42 10.43 3.70
C VAL A 669 19.64 9.67 4.78
N ASP A 670 18.63 10.32 5.37
CA ASP A 670 17.80 9.81 6.46
C ASP A 670 16.33 9.62 6.06
N GLY A 671 16.00 9.82 4.77
CA GLY A 671 14.62 9.74 4.29
C GLY A 671 13.76 10.96 4.62
N THR A 672 14.33 12.08 5.07
CA THR A 672 13.56 13.32 5.32
C THR A 672 13.22 14.05 4.01
N PHE A 673 11.95 14.09 3.64
CA PHE A 673 11.46 14.80 2.44
C PHE A 673 10.81 16.16 2.76
N PRO A 674 10.83 17.12 1.81
CA PRO A 674 10.10 18.38 1.97
C PRO A 674 8.59 18.15 2.09
N SER A 675 7.94 18.95 2.94
CA SER A 675 6.49 19.03 3.03
C SER A 675 5.89 19.85 1.88
N GLY A 676 4.61 19.67 1.62
CA GLY A 676 3.80 20.52 0.74
C GLY A 676 4.04 20.27 -0.74
N THR A 677 4.53 19.08 -1.13
CA THR A 677 4.80 18.79 -2.54
C THR A 677 3.54 18.52 -3.37
N ALA A 678 2.40 18.18 -2.73
CA ALA A 678 1.14 17.87 -3.44
C ALA A 678 0.59 19.04 -4.27
N GLN A 679 0.80 20.28 -3.82
CA GLN A 679 0.35 21.48 -4.54
C GLN A 679 0.93 21.59 -5.96
N TRP A 680 2.04 20.92 -6.25
CA TRP A 680 2.73 20.97 -7.54
C TRP A 680 2.29 19.88 -8.51
N GLU A 681 1.56 18.85 -8.06
CA GLU A 681 1.23 17.68 -8.87
C GLU A 681 0.19 17.98 -9.96
N LYS A 682 -0.86 18.77 -9.62
CA LYS A 682 -1.94 19.22 -10.52
C LYS A 682 -2.42 18.11 -11.47
N ARG A 683 -2.89 17.02 -10.86
CA ARG A 683 -3.17 15.74 -11.52
C ARG A 683 -4.15 15.86 -12.69
N ASN A 684 -5.15 16.72 -12.53
CA ASN A 684 -6.20 17.03 -13.50
C ASN A 684 -6.99 15.79 -13.97
N ILE A 685 -7.47 14.99 -13.02
CA ILE A 685 -8.07 13.67 -13.29
C ILE A 685 -9.60 13.64 -13.35
N ALA A 686 -10.29 14.68 -12.87
CA ALA A 686 -11.75 14.71 -12.88
C ALA A 686 -12.33 15.07 -14.26
N GLU A 687 -13.32 14.32 -14.73
CA GLU A 687 -14.12 14.65 -15.92
C GLU A 687 -15.18 15.71 -15.63
N GLU A 688 -15.84 15.61 -14.47
CA GLU A 688 -16.81 16.59 -13.98
C GLU A 688 -16.24 17.35 -12.76
N VAL A 689 -16.57 18.64 -12.66
CA VAL A 689 -16.13 19.51 -11.56
C VAL A 689 -17.28 20.37 -11.00
N PRO A 690 -17.22 20.75 -9.72
CA PRO A 690 -18.22 21.62 -9.12
C PRO A 690 -18.09 23.08 -9.60
N ILE A 691 -19.22 23.71 -9.92
CA ILE A 691 -19.34 25.16 -10.20
C ILE A 691 -20.21 25.80 -9.10
N TRP A 692 -19.83 27.00 -8.67
CA TRP A 692 -20.51 27.77 -7.62
C TRP A 692 -21.48 28.81 -8.18
N GLU A 693 -22.70 28.78 -7.65
CA GLU A 693 -23.78 29.74 -7.90
C GLU A 693 -23.92 30.68 -6.69
N GLN A 694 -23.28 31.85 -6.80
CA GLN A 694 -23.08 32.77 -5.67
C GLN A 694 -24.39 33.32 -5.07
N GLU A 695 -25.40 33.58 -5.90
CA GLU A 695 -26.69 34.17 -5.49
C GLU A 695 -27.53 33.22 -4.61
N MET A 696 -27.34 31.91 -4.75
CA MET A 696 -28.04 30.90 -3.97
C MET A 696 -27.27 30.48 -2.72
N CYS A 697 -26.00 30.89 -2.59
CA CYS A 697 -25.11 30.38 -1.57
C CYS A 697 -25.39 30.99 -0.20
N ILE A 698 -25.73 30.15 0.78
CA ILE A 698 -25.94 30.57 2.16
C ILE A 698 -24.65 30.63 3.00
N GLN A 699 -23.47 30.44 2.40
CA GLN A 699 -22.15 30.59 3.06
C GLN A 699 -21.94 29.68 4.29
N CYS A 700 -22.53 28.47 4.27
CA CYS A 700 -22.58 27.58 5.44
C CYS A 700 -21.29 26.78 5.72
N GLY A 701 -20.35 26.68 4.77
CA GLY A 701 -19.09 25.95 4.93
C GLY A 701 -19.15 24.43 4.77
N GLN A 702 -20.34 23.84 4.63
CA GLN A 702 -20.53 22.39 4.51
C GLN A 702 -19.74 21.77 3.36
N CYS A 703 -19.77 22.42 2.18
CA CYS A 703 -19.06 21.95 0.99
C CYS A 703 -17.53 21.87 1.20
N SER A 704 -16.95 22.88 1.86
CA SER A 704 -15.53 22.86 2.22
C SER A 704 -15.27 21.80 3.28
N PHE A 705 -16.12 21.69 4.32
CA PHE A 705 -15.96 20.75 5.43
C PHE A 705 -15.88 19.28 4.98
N VAL A 706 -16.74 18.85 4.05
CA VAL A 706 -16.78 17.46 3.58
C VAL A 706 -15.78 17.16 2.46
N CYS A 707 -15.12 18.17 1.88
CA CYS A 707 -14.21 17.97 0.77
C CYS A 707 -13.00 17.11 1.20
N PRO A 708 -12.79 15.92 0.59
CA PRO A 708 -11.70 15.01 0.98
C PRO A 708 -10.33 15.42 0.45
N HIS A 709 -10.24 16.42 -0.43
CA HIS A 709 -9.00 16.81 -1.09
C HIS A 709 -8.61 18.28 -0.86
N SER A 710 -9.34 19.00 -0.01
CA SER A 710 -9.10 20.43 0.28
C SER A 710 -9.14 21.33 -0.96
N VAL A 711 -9.90 20.94 -1.99
CA VAL A 711 -10.00 21.68 -3.26
C VAL A 711 -10.98 22.85 -3.21
N ILE A 712 -11.73 23.00 -2.11
CA ILE A 712 -12.70 24.08 -1.91
C ILE A 712 -12.21 24.96 -0.77
N ARG A 713 -11.85 26.21 -1.09
CA ARG A 713 -11.37 27.20 -0.11
C ARG A 713 -12.27 28.42 -0.10
N ALA A 714 -12.45 29.00 1.09
CA ALA A 714 -13.25 30.20 1.26
C ALA A 714 -12.40 31.30 1.92
N LYS A 715 -12.61 32.54 1.48
CA LYS A 715 -12.06 33.75 2.11
C LYS A 715 -13.18 34.77 2.25
N TYR A 716 -13.12 35.58 3.31
CA TYR A 716 -13.82 36.86 3.36
C TYR A 716 -12.81 38.01 3.34
N PHE A 717 -13.17 39.12 2.71
CA PHE A 717 -12.29 40.27 2.48
C PHE A 717 -13.12 41.54 2.27
N ASP A 718 -12.52 42.70 2.43
CA ASP A 718 -13.20 43.99 2.27
C ASP A 718 -13.36 44.36 0.78
N ASP A 719 -14.34 45.22 0.47
CA ASP A 719 -14.72 45.59 -0.92
C ASP A 719 -13.55 46.14 -1.76
N ASP A 720 -12.57 46.80 -1.12
CA ASP A 720 -11.38 47.36 -1.76
C ASP A 720 -10.47 46.28 -2.37
N ALA A 721 -10.49 45.07 -1.83
CA ALA A 721 -9.73 43.96 -2.39
C ALA A 721 -10.22 43.56 -3.80
N LEU A 722 -11.45 43.92 -4.20
CA LEU A 722 -12.03 43.59 -5.51
C LEU A 722 -11.58 44.50 -6.65
N GLU A 723 -10.85 45.60 -6.40
CA GLU A 723 -10.45 46.55 -7.44
C GLU A 723 -9.68 45.91 -8.61
N LYS A 724 -8.96 44.81 -8.35
CA LYS A 724 -8.16 44.06 -9.32
C LYS A 724 -8.75 42.70 -9.68
N ALA A 725 -9.99 42.42 -9.28
CA ALA A 725 -10.64 41.15 -9.57
C ALA A 725 -10.88 41.02 -11.09
N PRO A 726 -10.56 39.86 -11.72
CA PRO A 726 -10.95 39.63 -13.10
C PRO A 726 -12.48 39.51 -13.22
N ASP A 727 -13.04 39.79 -14.40
CA ASP A 727 -14.49 39.73 -14.65
C ASP A 727 -15.11 38.35 -14.36
N THR A 728 -14.28 37.30 -14.42
CA THR A 728 -14.65 35.91 -14.12
C THR A 728 -14.59 35.56 -12.63
N PHE A 729 -14.14 36.47 -11.76
CA PHE A 729 -14.05 36.24 -10.33
C PHE A 729 -15.41 36.39 -9.65
N LYS A 730 -15.90 35.29 -9.08
CA LYS A 730 -17.17 35.25 -8.36
C LYS A 730 -16.98 35.68 -6.90
N SER A 731 -17.88 36.51 -6.41
CA SER A 731 -17.97 36.89 -4.99
C SER A 731 -19.41 37.28 -4.62
N ALA A 732 -19.75 37.20 -3.33
CA ALA A 732 -21.05 37.63 -2.81
C ALA A 732 -20.88 38.37 -1.47
N PRO A 733 -21.75 39.33 -1.11
CA PRO A 733 -21.70 39.98 0.19
C PRO A 733 -21.78 38.98 1.36
N VAL A 734 -21.03 39.20 2.43
CA VAL A 734 -21.09 38.33 3.62
C VAL A 734 -22.48 38.39 4.24
N ASN A 735 -23.14 37.23 4.38
CA ASN A 735 -24.53 37.15 4.85
C ASN A 735 -24.67 37.07 6.38
N ALA A 736 -23.62 37.43 7.13
CA ALA A 736 -23.61 37.48 8.60
C ALA A 736 -23.69 38.92 9.13
N ARG A 737 -24.35 39.11 10.27
CA ARG A 737 -24.36 40.40 10.97
C ARG A 737 -22.95 40.75 11.45
N GLY A 738 -22.55 42.02 11.29
CA GLY A 738 -21.28 42.54 11.80
C GLY A 738 -20.15 42.68 10.77
N TYR A 739 -20.41 42.37 9.49
CA TYR A 739 -19.42 42.47 8.39
C TYR A 739 -19.92 43.40 7.26
N PRO A 740 -20.17 44.69 7.50
CA PRO A 740 -20.57 45.63 6.44
C PRO A 740 -19.40 45.89 5.48
N GLY A 741 -19.64 45.84 4.17
CA GLY A 741 -18.60 46.08 3.15
C GLY A 741 -17.57 44.95 3.04
N ALA A 742 -17.93 43.73 3.45
CA ALA A 742 -17.12 42.53 3.28
C ALA A 742 -17.79 41.57 2.28
N HIS A 743 -16.98 41.00 1.40
CA HIS A 743 -17.34 39.99 0.42
C HIS A 743 -16.81 38.61 0.83
N PHE A 744 -17.49 37.59 0.33
CA PHE A 744 -17.18 36.18 0.46
C PHE A 744 -16.90 35.62 -0.94
N SER A 745 -15.87 34.80 -1.08
CA SER A 745 -15.64 34.02 -2.29
C SER A 745 -15.30 32.57 -1.96
N LEU A 746 -15.76 31.67 -2.84
CA LEU A 746 -15.48 30.24 -2.80
C LEU A 746 -14.66 29.87 -4.05
N ALA A 747 -13.42 29.47 -3.84
CA ALA A 747 -12.51 29.04 -4.91
C ALA A 747 -12.42 27.51 -4.99
N PHE A 748 -12.26 27.02 -6.23
CA PHE A 748 -12.16 25.61 -6.55
C PHE A 748 -10.84 25.32 -7.27
N TYR A 749 -10.04 24.43 -6.70
CA TYR A 749 -8.78 23.96 -7.30
C TYR A 749 -9.11 22.83 -8.28
N LEU A 750 -9.58 23.17 -9.48
CA LEU A 750 -10.14 22.20 -10.43
C LEU A 750 -9.15 21.12 -10.91
N GLU A 751 -7.87 21.47 -11.00
CA GLU A 751 -6.80 20.54 -11.38
C GLU A 751 -6.53 19.50 -10.29
N ASP A 752 -6.89 19.79 -9.03
CA ASP A 752 -6.73 18.87 -7.90
C ASP A 752 -8.05 18.17 -7.52
N CYS A 753 -9.18 18.62 -8.09
CA CYS A 753 -10.48 18.02 -7.89
C CYS A 753 -10.54 16.60 -8.46
N THR A 754 -11.12 15.68 -7.71
CA THR A 754 -11.34 14.28 -8.13
C THR A 754 -12.78 14.00 -8.59
N GLY A 755 -13.64 15.02 -8.68
CA GLY A 755 -15.01 14.88 -9.18
C GLY A 755 -15.95 14.06 -8.29
N CYS A 756 -15.67 13.91 -6.99
CA CYS A 756 -16.43 13.00 -6.12
C CYS A 756 -17.89 13.41 -5.83
N GLY A 757 -18.25 14.67 -6.06
CA GLY A 757 -19.62 15.18 -5.86
C GLY A 757 -20.06 15.39 -4.40
N LEU A 758 -19.25 15.02 -3.38
CA LEU A 758 -19.63 15.16 -1.97
C LEU A 758 -20.01 16.61 -1.57
N CYS A 759 -19.36 17.61 -2.15
CA CYS A 759 -19.67 19.02 -1.89
C CYS A 759 -21.07 19.43 -2.39
N VAL A 760 -21.54 18.83 -3.48
CA VAL A 760 -22.89 19.02 -4.03
C VAL A 760 -23.92 18.31 -3.16
N GLU A 761 -23.61 17.09 -2.72
CA GLU A 761 -24.48 16.34 -1.81
C GLU A 761 -24.65 17.07 -0.47
N ALA A 762 -23.56 17.61 0.09
CA ALA A 762 -23.58 18.39 1.33
C ALA A 762 -24.25 19.76 1.21
N CYS A 763 -24.44 20.31 -0.01
CA CYS A 763 -25.01 21.64 -0.18
C CYS A 763 -26.50 21.64 0.22
N PRO A 764 -26.91 22.40 1.25
CA PRO A 764 -28.30 22.45 1.70
C PRO A 764 -29.14 23.47 0.92
N ALA A 765 -28.50 24.40 0.18
CA ALA A 765 -29.18 25.43 -0.58
C ALA A 765 -29.65 24.87 -1.92
N THR A 766 -30.98 24.85 -2.12
CA THR A 766 -31.66 24.41 -3.34
C THR A 766 -32.35 25.59 -4.03
N SER A 767 -32.42 25.54 -5.36
CA SER A 767 -33.16 26.54 -6.13
C SER A 767 -34.66 26.43 -5.83
N PRO A 768 -35.35 27.54 -5.54
CA PRO A 768 -36.80 27.55 -5.40
C PRO A 768 -37.54 27.47 -6.74
N ILE A 769 -36.83 27.65 -7.87
CA ILE A 769 -37.41 27.75 -9.21
C ILE A 769 -37.11 26.49 -10.04
N GLU A 770 -35.91 25.93 -9.91
CA GLU A 770 -35.44 24.78 -10.70
C GLU A 770 -35.16 23.57 -9.80
N PRO A 771 -36.06 22.57 -9.75
CA PRO A 771 -35.86 21.37 -8.95
C PRO A 771 -34.56 20.65 -9.32
N GLY A 772 -33.73 20.33 -8.31
CA GLY A 772 -32.48 19.62 -8.49
C GLY A 772 -31.24 20.52 -8.67
N VAL A 773 -31.41 21.82 -8.90
CA VAL A 773 -30.31 22.79 -8.93
C VAL A 773 -29.99 23.26 -7.51
N LYS A 774 -28.70 23.27 -7.15
CA LYS A 774 -28.19 23.73 -5.86
C LYS A 774 -27.27 24.94 -6.01
N ALA A 775 -26.77 25.48 -4.89
CA ALA A 775 -25.73 26.53 -4.93
C ALA A 775 -24.36 26.04 -5.44
N ILE A 776 -24.15 24.72 -5.54
CA ILE A 776 -22.97 24.10 -6.17
C ILE A 776 -23.47 22.90 -6.97
N ASN A 777 -23.08 22.78 -8.24
CA ASN A 777 -23.51 21.70 -9.14
C ASN A 777 -22.31 21.11 -9.89
N MET A 778 -22.39 19.83 -10.29
CA MET A 778 -21.36 19.21 -11.14
C MET A 778 -21.58 19.59 -12.60
N HIS A 779 -20.50 19.90 -13.30
CA HIS A 779 -20.50 20.19 -14.74
C HIS A 779 -19.33 19.48 -15.42
N ASP A 780 -19.49 19.15 -16.70
CA ASP A 780 -18.39 18.69 -17.55
C ASP A 780 -17.28 19.73 -17.59
N LYS A 781 -16.03 19.29 -17.38
CA LYS A 781 -14.85 20.16 -17.40
C LYS A 781 -14.64 20.81 -18.78
N THR A 782 -14.95 20.08 -19.85
CA THR A 782 -14.86 20.55 -21.24
C THR A 782 -16.25 20.94 -21.74
N THR A 783 -16.46 22.23 -22.05
CA THR A 783 -17.74 22.74 -22.54
C THR A 783 -17.65 23.23 -23.99
N ALA A 784 -18.79 23.43 -24.65
CA ALA A 784 -18.85 24.03 -26.00
C ALA A 784 -18.25 25.45 -26.06
N SER A 785 -18.16 26.12 -24.90
CA SER A 785 -17.62 27.45 -24.68
C SER A 785 -16.13 27.47 -24.29
N GLY A 786 -15.46 26.32 -24.10
CA GLY A 786 -14.04 26.20 -23.74
C GLY A 786 -13.79 25.32 -22.50
N ASP A 787 -12.52 25.23 -22.06
CA ASP A 787 -12.09 24.46 -20.89
C ASP A 787 -12.29 25.29 -19.61
N LEU A 788 -13.12 24.80 -18.68
CA LEU A 788 -13.38 25.47 -17.40
C LEU A 788 -12.12 25.66 -16.54
N VAL A 789 -11.10 24.83 -16.73
CA VAL A 789 -9.81 24.98 -16.04
C VAL A 789 -9.10 26.26 -16.48
N GLU A 790 -9.11 26.58 -17.78
CA GLU A 790 -8.48 27.81 -18.29
C GLU A 790 -9.16 29.05 -17.74
N TYR A 791 -10.50 29.08 -17.75
CA TYR A 791 -11.27 30.20 -17.22
C TYR A 791 -11.10 30.40 -15.71
N GLN A 792 -10.89 29.34 -14.94
CA GLN A 792 -10.71 29.44 -13.49
C GLN A 792 -9.27 29.79 -13.07
N ARG A 793 -8.25 29.61 -13.93
CA ARG A 793 -6.86 29.90 -13.54
C ARG A 793 -6.65 31.37 -13.14
N ASP A 794 -7.25 32.30 -13.85
CA ASP A 794 -7.13 33.74 -13.54
C ASP A 794 -7.84 34.08 -12.23
N SER A 795 -9.07 33.59 -12.06
CA SER A 795 -9.84 33.75 -10.82
C SER A 795 -9.15 33.12 -9.61
N LEU A 796 -8.54 31.94 -9.78
CA LEU A 796 -7.79 31.25 -8.73
C LEU A 796 -6.50 31.99 -8.39
N SER A 797 -5.77 32.46 -9.40
CA SER A 797 -4.55 33.27 -9.20
C SER A 797 -4.87 34.54 -8.42
N PHE A 798 -5.98 35.22 -8.75
CA PHE A 798 -6.46 36.36 -7.97
C PHE A 798 -6.89 35.96 -6.56
N PHE A 799 -7.64 34.86 -6.38
CA PHE A 799 -8.05 34.36 -5.06
C PHE A 799 -6.85 34.10 -4.14
N GLU A 800 -5.75 33.57 -4.68
CA GLU A 800 -4.51 33.33 -3.93
C GLU A 800 -3.88 34.64 -3.44
N THR A 801 -4.07 35.77 -4.12
CA THR A 801 -3.57 37.09 -3.67
C THR A 801 -4.38 37.73 -2.53
N LEU A 802 -5.62 37.28 -2.31
CA LEU A 802 -6.46 37.80 -1.24
C LEU A 802 -5.87 37.43 0.13
N PRO A 803 -6.01 38.29 1.17
CA PRO A 803 -5.46 38.00 2.48
C PRO A 803 -6.06 36.73 3.08
N ILE A 804 -5.22 35.92 3.73
CA ILE A 804 -5.69 34.81 4.57
C ILE A 804 -6.41 35.41 5.78
N ASN A 805 -7.57 34.85 6.13
CA ASN A 805 -8.34 35.32 7.28
C ASN A 805 -7.55 35.12 8.58
N ASP A 806 -7.47 36.17 9.39
CA ASP A 806 -6.79 36.13 10.68
C ASP A 806 -7.44 35.07 11.59
N ARG A 807 -6.68 34.02 11.83
CA ARG A 807 -7.08 32.85 12.60
C ARG A 807 -7.58 33.20 14.00
N SER A 808 -7.04 34.25 14.63
CA SER A 808 -7.45 34.71 15.97
C SER A 808 -8.86 35.32 15.98
N ARG A 809 -9.37 35.72 14.81
CA ARG A 809 -10.67 36.37 14.61
C ARG A 809 -11.73 35.44 14.01
N VAL A 810 -11.35 34.22 13.60
CA VAL A 810 -12.27 33.23 13.05
C VAL A 810 -12.99 32.50 14.18
N ASP A 811 -14.33 32.53 14.18
CA ASP A 811 -15.14 31.73 15.10
C ASP A 811 -15.28 30.28 14.61
N PHE A 812 -14.29 29.45 14.90
CA PHE A 812 -14.34 28.01 14.60
C PHE A 812 -15.12 27.18 15.64
N ALA A 813 -16.02 27.80 16.42
CA ALA A 813 -16.97 27.04 17.24
C ALA A 813 -18.07 26.36 16.41
N ASN A 814 -18.24 26.78 15.15
CA ASN A 814 -19.22 26.25 14.23
C ASN A 814 -18.61 25.92 12.86
N VAL A 815 -19.28 25.05 12.11
CA VAL A 815 -18.84 24.59 10.77
C VAL A 815 -18.62 25.75 9.80
N ARG A 816 -19.43 26.82 9.89
CA ARG A 816 -19.27 28.01 9.04
C ARG A 816 -17.95 28.71 9.30
N GLY A 817 -17.44 28.79 10.52
CA GLY A 817 -16.15 29.43 10.77
C GLY A 817 -14.96 28.62 10.27
N VAL A 818 -15.01 27.29 10.42
CA VAL A 818 -13.92 26.39 10.02
C VAL A 818 -13.52 26.55 8.54
N GLN A 819 -14.47 26.87 7.65
CA GLN A 819 -14.19 27.05 6.22
C GLN A 819 -13.19 28.17 5.92
N PHE A 820 -13.02 29.13 6.83
CA PHE A 820 -12.08 30.25 6.72
C PHE A 820 -10.69 29.93 7.27
N LEU A 821 -10.51 28.75 7.87
CA LEU A 821 -9.20 28.26 8.29
C LEU A 821 -8.48 27.63 7.11
N GLU A 822 -7.24 28.03 6.89
CA GLU A 822 -6.38 27.41 5.89
C GLU A 822 -6.18 25.91 6.18
N PRO A 823 -6.47 25.01 5.23
CA PRO A 823 -6.16 23.59 5.37
C PRO A 823 -4.65 23.37 5.16
N LEU A 824 -3.98 22.78 6.15
CA LEU A 824 -2.56 22.40 6.07
C LEU A 824 -2.34 20.92 5.68
N PHE A 825 -3.41 20.29 5.20
CA PHE A 825 -3.42 18.98 4.56
C PHE A 825 -4.22 19.09 3.27
N GLU A 826 -3.54 19.04 2.13
CA GLU A 826 -4.11 19.38 0.83
C GLU A 826 -3.73 18.37 -0.26
N PHE A 827 -4.68 18.12 -1.17
CA PHE A 827 -4.50 17.29 -2.36
C PHE A 827 -3.90 15.88 -2.11
N PRO A 828 -4.34 15.13 -1.09
CA PRO A 828 -3.83 13.78 -0.80
C PRO A 828 -4.11 12.79 -1.93
N GLY A 829 -3.24 11.79 -2.08
CA GLY A 829 -3.37 10.66 -3.02
C GLY A 829 -4.50 9.66 -2.70
N SER A 830 -5.53 10.06 -1.96
CA SER A 830 -6.64 9.21 -1.53
C SER A 830 -7.66 8.94 -2.66
N CYS A 831 -8.61 8.04 -2.39
CA CYS A 831 -9.72 7.77 -3.30
C CYS A 831 -10.64 9.00 -3.50
N ALA A 832 -11.25 9.15 -4.67
CA ALA A 832 -12.34 10.10 -4.88
C ALA A 832 -13.49 9.83 -3.89
N GLY A 833 -13.82 10.81 -3.05
CA GLY A 833 -14.85 10.65 -2.01
C GLY A 833 -14.39 9.85 -0.79
N CYS A 834 -13.09 9.84 -0.46
CA CYS A 834 -12.58 9.14 0.71
C CYS A 834 -13.21 9.66 2.02
N GLY A 835 -13.66 8.74 2.89
CA GLY A 835 -14.24 9.07 4.19
C GLY A 835 -13.25 9.40 5.30
N GLU A 836 -11.94 9.20 5.10
CA GLU A 836 -10.91 9.46 6.12
C GLU A 836 -10.40 10.91 6.09
N THR A 837 -10.03 11.39 4.91
CA THR A 837 -9.28 12.65 4.75
C THR A 837 -10.01 13.92 5.19
N PRO A 838 -11.36 14.04 5.18
CA PRO A 838 -12.03 15.19 5.79
C PRO A 838 -11.70 15.39 7.27
N TYR A 839 -11.52 14.30 8.04
CA TYR A 839 -11.12 14.38 9.45
C TYR A 839 -9.67 14.85 9.61
N VAL A 840 -8.75 14.35 8.77
CA VAL A 840 -7.33 14.75 8.78
C VAL A 840 -7.16 16.22 8.34
N LYS A 841 -7.93 16.65 7.35
CA LYS A 841 -7.99 18.05 6.96
C LYS A 841 -8.53 18.92 8.11
N LEU A 842 -9.63 18.52 8.75
CA LEU A 842 -10.16 19.23 9.91
C LEU A 842 -9.09 19.37 11.02
N LEU A 843 -8.36 18.29 11.29
CA LEU A 843 -7.23 18.29 12.22
C LEU A 843 -6.18 19.35 11.87
N SER A 844 -5.77 19.37 10.60
CA SER A 844 -4.79 20.35 10.10
C SER A 844 -5.32 21.79 10.18
N GLN A 845 -6.61 21.99 9.93
CA GLN A 845 -7.25 23.31 10.03
C GLN A 845 -7.34 23.76 11.49
N LEU A 846 -7.55 22.87 12.46
CA LEU A 846 -7.73 23.27 13.86
C LEU A 846 -6.42 23.45 14.62
N PHE A 847 -5.37 22.70 14.31
CA PHE A 847 -4.16 22.68 15.15
C PHE A 847 -2.85 22.72 14.35
N GLY A 848 -2.92 22.87 13.02
CA GLY A 848 -1.81 22.58 12.12
C GLY A 848 -0.53 23.39 12.35
N ASP A 849 -0.61 24.60 12.90
CA ASP A 849 0.58 25.43 13.18
C ASP A 849 1.43 24.95 14.37
N ARG A 850 0.93 23.97 15.13
CA ARG A 850 1.57 23.35 16.32
C ARG A 850 1.37 21.83 16.40
N LEU A 851 0.97 21.21 15.29
CA LEU A 851 0.59 19.81 15.19
C LEU A 851 1.82 18.90 15.00
N MET A 852 1.87 17.80 15.76
CA MET A 852 2.76 16.66 15.54
C MET A 852 1.91 15.42 15.31
N VAL A 853 2.12 14.72 14.20
CA VAL A 853 1.35 13.54 13.79
C VAL A 853 2.23 12.30 13.82
N ALA A 854 1.93 11.38 14.73
CA ALA A 854 2.39 9.99 14.69
C ALA A 854 1.35 9.19 13.91
N ASN A 855 1.72 8.67 12.73
CA ASN A 855 0.78 8.01 11.83
C ASN A 855 1.07 6.51 11.71
N ALA A 856 0.08 5.67 12.02
CA ALA A 856 0.18 4.23 11.84
C ALA A 856 0.24 3.88 10.35
N THR A 857 0.89 2.77 10.03
CA THR A 857 0.87 2.23 8.67
C THR A 857 -0.57 1.83 8.29
N GLY A 858 -1.01 2.19 7.08
CA GLY A 858 -2.39 2.04 6.62
C GLY A 858 -2.74 3.06 5.54
N CYS A 859 -4.03 3.21 5.20
CA CYS A 859 -4.48 4.20 4.21
C CYS A 859 -3.90 5.59 4.49
N SER A 860 -3.95 6.02 5.75
CA SER A 860 -3.49 7.32 6.21
C SER A 860 -2.01 7.57 6.00
N SER A 861 -1.16 6.56 6.18
CA SER A 861 0.26 6.70 5.83
C SER A 861 0.49 6.76 4.33
N ILE A 862 -0.31 6.04 3.52
CA ILE A 862 -0.15 6.01 2.06
C ILE A 862 -0.56 7.35 1.46
N TYR A 863 -1.78 7.83 1.69
CA TYR A 863 -2.14 9.14 1.14
C TYR A 863 -1.47 10.31 1.87
N GLY A 864 -0.94 10.08 3.07
CA GLY A 864 -0.32 11.10 3.93
C GLY A 864 1.18 11.27 3.76
N GLY A 865 1.91 10.28 3.22
CA GLY A 865 3.37 10.34 3.17
C GLY A 865 4.02 9.48 2.10
N ASN A 866 3.31 9.16 1.02
CA ASN A 866 3.85 8.35 -0.06
C ASN A 866 4.48 9.21 -1.17
N LEU A 867 5.78 9.00 -1.39
CA LEU A 867 6.54 9.73 -2.39
C LEU A 867 6.04 9.47 -3.82
N PRO A 868 6.07 10.47 -4.71
CA PRO A 868 6.73 11.78 -4.55
C PRO A 868 5.90 12.87 -3.83
N VAL A 869 4.68 12.56 -3.40
CA VAL A 869 3.71 13.56 -2.96
C VAL A 869 3.46 13.54 -1.46
N THR A 870 3.65 14.69 -0.81
CA THR A 870 3.32 14.91 0.60
C THR A 870 2.22 15.98 0.70
N PRO A 871 1.03 15.65 1.25
CA PRO A 871 -0.09 16.60 1.37
C PRO A 871 0.02 17.56 2.57
N TRP A 872 0.91 17.31 3.52
CA TRP A 872 1.14 18.19 4.67
C TRP A 872 1.85 19.45 4.21
N THR A 873 1.30 20.63 4.45
CA THR A 873 1.88 21.91 4.00
C THR A 873 2.13 22.88 5.16
N LYS A 874 2.70 24.04 4.84
CA LYS A 874 3.00 25.11 5.79
C LYS A 874 2.16 26.33 5.45
N ASN A 875 1.75 27.08 6.48
CA ASN A 875 1.13 28.39 6.32
C ASN A 875 2.16 29.45 5.89
N GLU A 876 1.70 30.69 5.65
CA GLU A 876 2.54 31.83 5.28
C GLU A 876 3.65 32.17 6.30
N GLU A 877 3.47 31.79 7.58
CA GLU A 877 4.47 31.97 8.63
C GLU A 877 5.55 30.85 8.64
N GLY A 878 5.49 29.91 7.69
CA GLY A 878 6.39 28.76 7.59
C GLY A 878 6.11 27.65 8.60
N ARG A 879 4.93 27.65 9.25
CA ARG A 879 4.52 26.69 10.29
C ARG A 879 3.52 25.69 9.72
N GLY A 880 3.64 24.43 10.11
CA GLY A 880 2.71 23.39 9.68
C GLY A 880 2.93 22.07 10.42
N PRO A 881 2.11 21.05 10.10
CA PRO A 881 2.19 19.76 10.75
C PRO A 881 3.56 19.09 10.55
N ALA A 882 4.17 18.62 11.64
CA ALA A 882 5.28 17.67 11.58
C ALA A 882 4.69 16.25 11.56
N TRP A 883 5.00 15.47 10.54
CA TRP A 883 4.42 14.15 10.32
C TRP A 883 5.50 13.08 10.26
N ALA A 884 5.24 11.92 10.87
CA ALA A 884 6.08 10.75 10.73
C ALA A 884 5.26 9.45 10.82
N ASN A 885 5.74 8.42 10.13
CA ASN A 885 5.26 7.05 10.24
C ASN A 885 6.42 6.16 10.72
N SER A 886 6.21 5.48 11.85
CA SER A 886 7.15 4.46 12.36
C SER A 886 6.80 3.11 11.74
N LEU A 887 5.96 2.30 12.39
CA LEU A 887 5.50 1.00 11.89
C LEU A 887 3.98 0.89 11.96
N PHE A 888 3.44 -0.33 11.82
CA PHE A 888 2.00 -0.57 11.92
C PHE A 888 1.58 -0.81 13.38
N GLU A 889 2.41 -1.51 14.12
CA GLU A 889 2.17 -2.04 15.46
C GLU A 889 2.45 -1.05 16.59
N ASP A 890 3.29 -0.03 16.38
CA ASP A 890 3.89 0.78 17.46
C ASP A 890 3.42 2.25 17.51
N ASN A 891 2.41 2.62 16.71
CA ASN A 891 2.10 4.02 16.48
C ASN A 891 1.67 4.77 17.76
N ALA A 892 1.03 4.09 18.71
CA ALA A 892 0.63 4.70 19.96
C ALA A 892 1.87 5.10 20.77
N GLU A 893 2.78 4.15 20.93
CA GLU A 893 4.04 4.28 21.66
C GLU A 893 4.94 5.32 20.99
N PHE A 894 4.95 5.35 19.67
CA PHE A 894 5.68 6.34 18.89
C PHE A 894 5.18 7.76 19.18
N GLY A 895 3.86 7.98 19.18
CA GLY A 895 3.26 9.25 19.57
C GLY A 895 3.44 9.61 21.05
N LEU A 896 3.45 8.61 21.95
CA LEU A 896 3.83 8.83 23.35
C LEU A 896 5.27 9.36 23.46
N GLY A 897 6.19 8.85 22.63
CA GLY A 897 7.55 9.39 22.51
C GLY A 897 7.57 10.88 22.18
N PHE A 898 6.73 11.34 21.25
CA PHE A 898 6.60 12.78 20.94
C PHE A 898 6.12 13.59 22.16
N ARG A 899 5.14 13.08 22.90
CA ARG A 899 4.63 13.73 24.12
C ARG A 899 5.69 13.85 25.20
N LEU A 900 6.44 12.77 25.45
CA LEU A 900 7.52 12.76 26.45
C LEU A 900 8.62 13.78 26.09
N ALA A 901 9.01 13.85 24.81
CA ALA A 901 9.97 14.84 24.35
C ALA A 901 9.43 16.27 24.51
N ALA A 902 8.17 16.51 24.15
CA ALA A 902 7.55 17.82 24.26
C ALA A 902 7.42 18.29 25.73
N ASP A 903 7.06 17.39 26.66
CA ASP A 903 7.03 17.66 28.10
C ASP A 903 8.42 18.02 28.62
N LYS A 904 9.44 17.22 28.26
CA LYS A 904 10.78 17.43 28.77
C LYS A 904 11.40 18.72 28.25
N HIS A 905 11.21 19.03 26.97
CA HIS A 905 11.72 20.27 26.40
C HIS A 905 11.02 21.51 26.97
N LEU A 906 9.72 21.42 27.28
CA LEU A 906 9.02 22.49 28.00
C LEU A 906 9.60 22.68 29.41
N GLU A 907 9.86 21.60 30.15
CA GLU A 907 10.51 21.66 31.46
C GLU A 907 11.89 22.35 31.37
N VAL A 908 12.72 21.95 30.42
CA VAL A 908 14.06 22.53 30.18
C VAL A 908 13.96 24.01 29.81
N ALA A 909 13.10 24.37 28.85
CA ALA A 909 12.90 25.76 28.43
C ALA A 909 12.42 26.62 29.61
N SER A 910 11.48 26.10 30.41
CA SER A 910 10.95 26.77 31.61
C SER A 910 11.99 26.95 32.70
N GLY A 911 12.91 25.99 32.88
CA GLY A 911 14.02 26.10 33.81
C GLY A 911 15.04 27.16 33.38
N LEU A 912 15.44 27.13 32.11
CA LEU A 912 16.44 28.06 31.55
C LEU A 912 15.91 29.50 31.50
N ILE A 913 14.66 29.72 31.11
CA ILE A 913 14.09 31.07 31.07
C ILE A 913 14.00 31.70 32.47
N LYS A 914 13.72 30.89 33.53
CA LYS A 914 13.75 31.34 34.93
C LYS A 914 15.16 31.74 35.37
N GLN A 915 16.18 30.97 34.99
CA GLN A 915 17.58 31.30 35.30
C GLN A 915 18.03 32.60 34.62
N LEU A 916 17.49 32.88 33.44
CA LEU A 916 17.80 34.08 32.65
C LEU A 916 16.86 35.26 32.95
N ALA A 917 15.94 35.15 33.91
CA ALA A 917 14.90 36.15 34.17
C ALA A 917 15.44 37.56 34.42
N SER A 918 16.53 37.69 35.19
CA SER A 918 17.18 38.98 35.46
C SER A 918 17.74 39.67 34.20
N LYS A 919 18.07 38.91 33.15
CA LYS A 919 18.57 39.43 31.88
C LYS A 919 17.45 39.65 30.86
N LEU A 920 16.39 38.84 30.92
CA LEU A 920 15.28 38.88 29.97
C LEU A 920 14.16 39.86 30.38
N GLY A 921 14.08 40.19 31.66
CA GLY A 921 13.00 40.94 32.30
C GLY A 921 12.01 39.99 32.96
N GLU A 922 11.81 40.13 34.27
CA GLU A 922 10.99 39.22 35.08
C GLU A 922 9.53 39.17 34.64
N GLU A 923 8.96 40.31 34.25
CA GLU A 923 7.58 40.41 33.75
C GLU A 923 7.35 39.57 32.49
N LEU A 924 8.24 39.67 31.49
CA LEU A 924 8.16 38.88 30.26
C LEU A 924 8.27 37.37 30.55
N VAL A 925 9.11 36.99 31.52
CA VAL A 925 9.26 35.58 31.90
C VAL A 925 8.01 35.06 32.61
N ALA A 926 7.43 35.82 33.53
CA ALA A 926 6.17 35.48 34.18
C ALA A 926 5.03 35.35 33.16
N ASP A 927 4.88 36.35 32.27
CA ASP A 927 3.87 36.37 31.21
C ASP A 927 3.94 35.16 30.27
N ILE A 928 5.14 34.65 30.01
CA ILE A 928 5.34 33.46 29.17
C ILE A 928 4.96 32.17 29.90
N LEU A 929 5.30 32.07 31.19
CA LEU A 929 5.14 30.84 31.96
C LEU A 929 3.72 30.65 32.50
N GLU A 930 3.01 31.73 32.75
CA GLU A 930 1.64 31.73 33.31
C GLU A 930 0.55 31.84 32.23
N ALA A 931 0.94 31.99 30.96
CA ALA A 931 0.03 32.13 29.84
C ALA A 931 -0.88 30.89 29.67
N PRO A 932 -2.22 31.06 29.64
CA PRO A 932 -3.09 30.00 29.14
C PRO A 932 -2.80 29.74 27.67
N GLN A 933 -3.01 28.50 27.22
CA GLN A 933 -2.72 28.04 25.86
C GLN A 933 -3.81 27.05 25.38
N ILE A 934 -5.07 27.42 25.61
CA ILE A 934 -6.24 26.60 25.27
C ILE A 934 -6.92 27.17 24.01
N ARG A 935 -7.11 28.49 23.96
CA ARG A 935 -7.74 29.18 22.82
C ARG A 935 -6.70 29.62 21.80
N GLU A 936 -7.12 29.75 20.55
CA GLU A 936 -6.25 30.21 19.46
C GLU A 936 -5.67 31.61 19.73
N SER A 937 -6.48 32.55 20.24
CA SER A 937 -6.00 33.89 20.58
C SER A 937 -4.91 33.87 21.65
N GLU A 938 -5.00 32.94 22.61
CA GLU A 938 -4.00 32.76 23.67
C GLU A 938 -2.69 32.18 23.10
N ILE A 939 -2.78 31.21 22.19
CA ILE A 939 -1.63 30.67 21.46
C ILE A 939 -0.95 31.76 20.61
N ARG A 940 -1.73 32.61 19.94
CA ARG A 940 -1.21 33.73 19.13
C ARG A 940 -0.44 34.73 19.99
N ASN A 941 -1.04 35.16 21.11
CA ASN A 941 -0.36 36.02 22.08
C ASN A 941 0.92 35.38 22.62
N GLN A 942 0.90 34.06 22.92
CA GLN A 942 2.09 33.35 23.36
C GLN A 942 3.18 33.36 22.28
N ARG A 943 2.84 33.16 21.00
CA ARG A 943 3.81 33.23 19.90
C ARG A 943 4.46 34.61 19.78
N GLU A 944 3.72 35.69 20.01
CA GLU A 944 4.27 37.05 20.03
C GLU A 944 5.27 37.24 21.18
N ARG A 945 4.94 36.72 22.37
CA ARG A 945 5.87 36.70 23.52
C ARG A 945 7.14 35.90 23.20
N ILE A 946 7.00 34.73 22.56
CA ILE A 946 8.15 33.90 22.15
C ILE A 946 8.98 34.57 21.05
N ALA A 947 8.36 35.28 20.10
CA ALA A 947 9.10 36.05 19.10
C ALA A 947 9.91 37.18 19.74
N SER A 948 9.32 37.88 20.72
CA SER A 948 10.01 38.91 21.51
C SER A 948 11.16 38.32 22.34
N LEU A 949 10.94 37.15 22.97
CA LEU A 949 11.97 36.40 23.69
C LEU A 949 13.13 36.01 22.76
N LYS A 950 12.84 35.41 21.59
CA LYS A 950 13.86 35.05 20.60
C LYS A 950 14.69 36.24 20.19
N THR A 951 14.05 37.39 19.91
CA THR A 951 14.75 38.62 19.55
C THR A 951 15.76 39.04 20.64
N LYS A 952 15.37 38.98 21.92
CA LYS A 952 16.29 39.24 23.04
C LYS A 952 17.40 38.19 23.17
N LEU A 953 17.08 36.91 23.02
CA LEU A 953 18.08 35.83 23.12
C LEU A 953 19.14 35.94 22.01
N LEU A 954 18.74 36.31 20.80
CA LEU A 954 19.66 36.45 19.67
C LEU A 954 20.72 37.55 19.87
N THR A 955 20.48 38.56 20.71
CA THR A 955 21.48 39.59 21.06
C THR A 955 22.49 39.11 22.11
N MET A 956 22.25 37.95 22.73
CA MET A 956 23.07 37.36 23.79
C MET A 956 23.70 36.01 23.39
N LYS A 957 23.80 35.73 22.09
CA LYS A 957 24.40 34.50 21.55
C LYS A 957 25.83 34.28 22.07
N GLY A 958 26.19 33.01 22.29
CA GLY A 958 27.49 32.61 22.84
C GLY A 958 27.50 32.46 24.36
N ASN A 959 26.40 32.74 25.04
CA ASN A 959 26.14 32.25 26.39
C ASN A 959 25.50 30.86 26.32
N SER A 960 26.07 29.87 27.03
CA SER A 960 25.63 28.48 26.94
C SER A 960 24.17 28.28 27.34
N GLU A 961 23.68 28.98 28.35
CA GLU A 961 22.28 28.90 28.79
C GLU A 961 21.33 29.49 27.73
N VAL A 962 21.72 30.59 27.07
CA VAL A 962 20.97 31.19 25.96
C VAL A 962 20.92 30.25 24.76
N ASP A 963 22.05 29.65 24.39
CA ASP A 963 22.12 28.73 23.25
C ASP A 963 21.31 27.44 23.51
N HIS A 964 21.35 26.93 24.74
CA HIS A 964 20.48 25.83 25.17
C HIS A 964 19.00 26.22 25.21
N LEU A 965 18.65 27.43 25.64
CA LEU A 965 17.27 27.88 25.60
C LEU A 965 16.78 28.00 24.15
N LEU A 966 17.60 28.58 23.25
CA LEU A 966 17.25 28.72 21.83
C LEU A 966 16.98 27.39 21.13
N SER A 967 17.59 26.27 21.56
CA SER A 967 17.34 24.96 20.95
C SER A 967 15.99 24.35 21.33
N VAL A 968 15.38 24.78 22.44
CA VAL A 968 14.08 24.28 22.94
C VAL A 968 13.00 25.36 23.11
N VAL A 969 13.31 26.63 22.83
CA VAL A 969 12.43 27.79 23.12
C VAL A 969 11.04 27.66 22.49
N ASP A 970 10.93 26.99 21.34
CA ASP A 970 9.66 26.80 20.66
C ASP A 970 8.69 25.85 21.39
N HIS A 971 9.18 25.09 22.39
CA HIS A 971 8.34 24.26 23.26
C HIS A 971 7.58 25.05 24.33
N LEU A 972 7.89 26.35 24.52
CA LEU A 972 7.06 27.25 25.33
C LEU A 972 5.69 27.54 24.68
N VAL A 973 5.53 27.19 23.39
CA VAL A 973 4.24 27.07 22.73
C VAL A 973 3.78 25.61 22.79
N ARG A 974 2.58 25.35 23.34
CA ARG A 974 2.02 24.00 23.54
C ARG A 974 1.99 23.22 22.22
N ARG A 975 2.65 22.05 22.19
CA ARG A 975 2.55 21.09 21.07
C ARG A 975 1.25 20.29 21.15
N SER A 976 0.56 20.16 20.02
CA SER A 976 -0.60 19.29 19.87
C SER A 976 -0.14 17.96 19.28
N VAL A 977 -0.09 16.90 20.10
CA VAL A 977 0.36 15.57 19.68
C VAL A 977 -0.84 14.73 19.30
N TRP A 978 -0.87 14.27 18.05
CA TRP A 978 -1.94 13.44 17.50
C TRP A 978 -1.41 12.10 16.97
N ILE A 979 -2.09 11.04 17.36
CA ILE A 979 -1.81 9.65 16.99
C ILE A 979 -2.92 9.21 16.04
N VAL A 980 -2.59 9.11 14.75
CA VAL A 980 -3.56 8.90 13.67
C VAL A 980 -3.41 7.51 13.09
N GLY A 981 -4.51 6.76 12.96
CA GLY A 981 -4.48 5.44 12.33
C GLY A 981 -5.87 4.91 11.96
N GLY A 982 -5.89 3.80 11.23
CA GLY A 982 -7.14 3.12 10.87
C GLY A 982 -7.58 2.10 11.92
N ASP A 983 -8.73 1.46 11.69
CA ASP A 983 -9.27 0.45 12.60
C ASP A 983 -8.36 -0.77 12.76
N GLY A 984 -7.67 -1.22 11.70
CA GLY A 984 -6.77 -2.36 11.80
C GLY A 984 -5.59 -2.18 12.75
N TRP A 985 -5.10 -0.95 12.91
CA TRP A 985 -4.11 -0.64 13.94
C TRP A 985 -4.76 -0.65 15.32
N ALA A 986 -5.78 0.19 15.53
CA ALA A 986 -6.32 0.47 16.86
C ALA A 986 -7.06 -0.72 17.47
N TYR A 987 -7.73 -1.55 16.66
CA TYR A 987 -8.54 -2.65 17.15
C TYR A 987 -7.74 -3.96 17.25
N ASP A 988 -6.71 -4.14 16.40
CA ASP A 988 -5.95 -5.37 16.26
C ASP A 988 -4.48 -5.22 16.68
N ILE A 989 -3.59 -4.88 15.73
CA ILE A 989 -2.15 -5.09 15.90
C ILE A 989 -1.51 -4.14 16.91
N GLY A 990 -1.94 -2.87 16.93
CA GLY A 990 -1.43 -1.86 17.85
C GLY A 990 -2.29 -1.66 19.09
N TYR A 991 -3.31 -2.49 19.31
CA TYR A 991 -4.24 -2.31 20.43
C TYR A 991 -3.54 -2.37 21.79
N GLY A 992 -2.57 -3.28 21.98
CA GLY A 992 -1.84 -3.37 23.25
C GLY A 992 -1.05 -2.09 23.58
N GLY A 993 -0.43 -1.49 22.57
CA GLY A 993 0.23 -0.19 22.69
C GLY A 993 -0.75 0.96 22.93
N LEU A 994 -1.84 0.99 22.17
CA LEU A 994 -2.92 1.97 22.33
C LEU A 994 -3.49 1.96 23.74
N ASP A 995 -3.84 0.78 24.25
CA ASP A 995 -4.35 0.58 25.60
C ASP A 995 -3.38 1.12 26.66
N HIS A 996 -2.08 0.81 26.53
CA HIS A 996 -1.05 1.31 27.44
C HIS A 996 -0.92 2.84 27.41
N VAL A 997 -0.99 3.45 26.22
CA VAL A 997 -0.90 4.91 26.06
C VAL A 997 -2.13 5.61 26.64
N LEU A 998 -3.33 5.06 26.43
CA LEU A 998 -4.56 5.56 27.07
C LEU A 998 -4.45 5.48 28.60
N ALA A 999 -3.95 4.37 29.14
CA ALA A 999 -3.77 4.19 30.58
C ALA A 999 -2.73 5.14 31.21
N SER A 1000 -1.82 5.72 30.41
CA SER A 1000 -0.71 6.54 30.91
C SER A 1000 -1.14 7.88 31.53
N GLY A 1001 -2.36 8.36 31.23
CA GLY A 1001 -2.85 9.67 31.65
C GLY A 1001 -2.15 10.86 30.98
N ARG A 1002 -1.28 10.63 29.99
CA ARG A 1002 -0.55 11.70 29.28
C ARG A 1002 -1.46 12.39 28.26
N ASN A 1003 -1.24 13.69 28.07
CA ASN A 1003 -1.99 14.52 27.12
C ASN A 1003 -1.62 14.20 25.66
N VAL A 1004 -2.29 13.21 25.08
CA VAL A 1004 -2.18 12.81 23.67
C VAL A 1004 -3.59 12.65 23.09
N ASN A 1005 -3.73 12.99 21.81
CA ASN A 1005 -4.99 12.86 21.09
C ASN A 1005 -4.89 11.71 20.09
N ILE A 1006 -5.85 10.79 20.08
CA ILE A 1006 -5.88 9.66 19.18
C ILE A 1006 -7.06 9.81 18.22
N LEU A 1007 -6.79 9.70 16.92
CA LEU A 1007 -7.82 9.67 15.88
C LEU A 1007 -7.81 8.30 15.19
N VAL A 1008 -8.87 7.53 15.42
CA VAL A 1008 -9.10 6.25 14.74
C VAL A 1008 -10.10 6.48 13.62
N MET A 1009 -9.63 6.38 12.38
CA MET A 1009 -10.48 6.45 11.19
C MET A 1009 -10.99 5.04 10.89
N ASP A 1010 -12.18 4.75 11.41
CA ASP A 1010 -12.75 3.41 11.40
C ASP A 1010 -13.46 3.14 10.07
N THR A 1011 -12.78 2.37 9.23
CA THR A 1011 -13.33 1.87 7.97
C THR A 1011 -13.93 0.48 8.11
N GLU A 1012 -13.85 -0.11 9.31
CA GLU A 1012 -14.34 -1.44 9.66
C GLU A 1012 -13.73 -2.58 8.85
N VAL A 1013 -12.63 -2.35 8.14
CA VAL A 1013 -11.85 -3.31 7.36
C VAL A 1013 -10.42 -2.80 7.20
N TYR A 1014 -9.47 -3.68 6.85
CA TYR A 1014 -8.13 -3.26 6.46
C TYR A 1014 -8.15 -2.72 5.03
N SER A 1015 -8.57 -1.47 4.90
CA SER A 1015 -8.81 -0.79 3.62
C SER A 1015 -7.58 -0.74 2.72
N ASN A 1016 -6.37 -0.64 3.29
CA ASN A 1016 -5.14 -0.51 2.49
C ASN A 1016 -4.73 -1.78 1.77
N THR A 1017 -4.82 -2.91 2.46
CA THR A 1017 -4.32 -4.20 1.98
C THR A 1017 -5.36 -4.96 1.15
N GLY A 1018 -6.54 -4.38 0.91
CA GLY A 1018 -7.56 -4.94 0.03
C GLY A 1018 -8.89 -5.30 0.69
N GLY A 1019 -9.16 -4.82 1.90
CA GLY A 1019 -10.45 -5.00 2.59
C GLY A 1019 -10.56 -6.31 3.37
N GLN A 1020 -9.51 -6.66 4.11
CA GLN A 1020 -9.54 -7.78 5.06
C GLN A 1020 -10.36 -7.45 6.30
N ALA A 1021 -10.93 -8.47 6.94
CA ALA A 1021 -11.66 -8.30 8.19
C ALA A 1021 -10.74 -7.76 9.29
N SER A 1022 -11.30 -6.94 10.16
CA SER A 1022 -10.71 -6.45 11.40
C SER A 1022 -11.60 -6.82 12.58
N LYS A 1023 -11.14 -6.61 13.82
CA LYS A 1023 -12.06 -6.65 14.97
C LYS A 1023 -13.11 -5.52 14.95
N ALA A 1024 -12.94 -4.49 14.13
CA ALA A 1024 -13.95 -3.47 13.87
C ALA A 1024 -15.00 -3.89 12.83
N THR A 1025 -14.73 -4.91 12.01
CA THR A 1025 -15.71 -5.43 11.04
C THR A 1025 -17.00 -5.86 11.76
N PRO A 1026 -18.18 -5.44 11.28
CA PRO A 1026 -19.46 -5.76 11.89
C PRO A 1026 -19.94 -7.18 11.61
N LEU A 1027 -20.87 -7.64 12.43
CA LEU A 1027 -21.55 -8.93 12.26
C LEU A 1027 -22.26 -8.97 10.89
N GLY A 1028 -22.08 -10.08 10.16
CA GLY A 1028 -22.69 -10.31 8.86
C GLY A 1028 -22.04 -9.63 7.65
N ALA A 1029 -21.09 -8.71 7.85
CA ALA A 1029 -20.36 -8.13 6.72
C ALA A 1029 -19.38 -9.13 6.10
N ILE A 1030 -19.36 -9.18 4.77
CA ILE A 1030 -18.33 -9.85 3.99
C ILE A 1030 -17.10 -8.95 3.90
N ALA A 1031 -15.96 -9.53 4.25
CA ALA A 1031 -14.62 -9.02 4.00
C ALA A 1031 -13.72 -10.21 3.67
N LYS A 1032 -12.49 -9.97 3.21
CA LYS A 1032 -11.53 -11.07 3.09
C LYS A 1032 -11.21 -11.62 4.49
N PHE A 1033 -11.08 -12.95 4.66
CA PHE A 1033 -11.07 -13.66 5.96
C PHE A 1033 -12.42 -13.70 6.69
N ALA A 1034 -13.47 -13.21 6.03
CA ALA A 1034 -14.86 -13.31 6.46
C ALA A 1034 -15.74 -13.49 5.21
N ALA A 1035 -15.31 -14.33 4.25
CA ALA A 1035 -15.97 -14.47 2.95
C ALA A 1035 -17.44 -14.93 3.07
N ALA A 1036 -17.78 -15.65 4.15
CA ALA A 1036 -19.13 -16.09 4.48
C ALA A 1036 -19.88 -15.12 5.42
N GLY A 1037 -19.42 -13.88 5.58
CA GLY A 1037 -19.91 -12.94 6.58
C GLY A 1037 -19.28 -13.18 7.95
N LYS A 1038 -18.86 -12.09 8.62
CA LYS A 1038 -18.27 -12.17 9.96
C LYS A 1038 -19.28 -12.70 10.98
N ARG A 1039 -18.82 -13.57 11.88
CA ARG A 1039 -19.65 -14.30 12.86
C ARG A 1039 -19.59 -13.76 14.28
N THR A 1040 -18.80 -12.71 14.49
CA THR A 1040 -18.63 -12.08 15.80
C THR A 1040 -19.02 -10.62 15.71
N GLN A 1041 -19.56 -10.08 16.80
CA GLN A 1041 -19.87 -8.67 16.90
C GLN A 1041 -18.61 -7.80 16.77
N ARG A 1042 -18.81 -6.54 16.42
CA ARG A 1042 -17.76 -5.52 16.40
C ARG A 1042 -17.24 -5.30 17.83
N LYS A 1043 -15.91 -5.27 18.00
CA LYS A 1043 -15.27 -4.91 19.29
C LYS A 1043 -15.67 -3.48 19.68
N ASP A 1044 -16.09 -3.27 20.92
CA ASP A 1044 -16.51 -1.96 21.41
C ASP A 1044 -15.35 -1.18 22.04
N LEU A 1045 -14.53 -0.55 21.19
CA LEU A 1045 -13.36 0.22 21.65
C LEU A 1045 -13.76 1.46 22.45
N ALA A 1046 -14.91 2.08 22.17
CA ALA A 1046 -15.40 3.24 22.92
C ALA A 1046 -15.58 2.87 24.40
N MET A 1047 -16.30 1.78 24.66
CA MET A 1047 -16.54 1.32 26.03
C MET A 1047 -15.28 0.85 26.75
N GLN A 1048 -14.33 0.24 26.04
CA GLN A 1048 -13.04 -0.13 26.61
C GLN A 1048 -12.24 1.09 27.06
N ALA A 1049 -12.23 2.17 26.27
CA ALA A 1049 -11.58 3.42 26.63
C ALA A 1049 -12.31 4.13 27.79
N ILE A 1050 -13.65 4.18 27.77
CA ILE A 1050 -14.46 4.77 28.85
C ILE A 1050 -14.23 4.07 30.19
N ALA A 1051 -13.96 2.76 30.18
CA ALA A 1051 -13.74 1.98 31.40
C ALA A 1051 -12.53 2.45 32.24
N TYR A 1052 -11.59 3.21 31.66
CA TYR A 1052 -10.51 3.87 32.41
C TYR A 1052 -11.01 5.03 33.29
N GLY A 1053 -12.11 5.69 32.90
CA GLY A 1053 -12.70 6.82 33.61
C GLY A 1053 -12.02 8.17 33.40
N ASN A 1054 -10.73 8.20 33.03
CA ASN A 1054 -9.95 9.42 32.83
C ASN A 1054 -9.53 9.65 31.35
N VAL A 1055 -10.19 8.98 30.41
CA VAL A 1055 -9.95 9.11 28.97
C VAL A 1055 -11.13 9.86 28.35
N TYR A 1056 -10.88 10.93 27.60
CA TYR A 1056 -11.93 11.54 26.77
C TYR A 1056 -12.23 10.62 25.58
N VAL A 1057 -13.49 10.29 25.33
CA VAL A 1057 -13.88 9.39 24.24
C VAL A 1057 -14.97 10.04 23.40
N ALA A 1058 -14.82 10.05 22.08
CA ALA A 1058 -15.90 10.46 21.18
C ALA A 1058 -16.08 9.47 20.03
N GLN A 1059 -17.33 9.22 19.66
CA GLN A 1059 -17.69 8.52 18.43
C GLN A 1059 -18.39 9.50 17.49
N VAL A 1060 -17.82 9.71 16.30
CA VAL A 1060 -18.21 10.78 15.37
C VAL A 1060 -18.51 10.23 13.98
N ALA A 1061 -19.36 10.96 13.24
CA ALA A 1061 -19.63 10.73 11.82
C ALA A 1061 -20.00 12.06 11.14
N PHE A 1062 -19.08 12.65 10.36
CA PHE A 1062 -19.31 13.98 9.80
C PHE A 1062 -20.48 14.05 8.81
N GLY A 1063 -20.81 12.94 8.16
CA GLY A 1063 -21.93 12.87 7.23
C GLY A 1063 -23.29 12.94 7.92
N ALA A 1064 -23.36 12.52 9.19
CA ALA A 1064 -24.54 12.60 10.02
C ALA A 1064 -24.61 13.91 10.81
N ASN A 1065 -23.51 14.29 11.47
CA ASN A 1065 -23.46 15.53 12.25
C ASN A 1065 -22.06 16.19 12.23
N PRO A 1066 -21.81 17.12 11.30
CA PRO A 1066 -20.52 17.80 11.20
C PRO A 1066 -20.24 18.73 12.38
N GLN A 1067 -21.27 19.27 13.03
CA GLN A 1067 -21.12 20.13 14.21
C GLN A 1067 -20.66 19.33 15.43
N GLN A 1068 -21.24 18.15 15.67
CA GLN A 1068 -20.81 17.24 16.74
C GLN A 1068 -19.37 16.76 16.51
N THR A 1069 -19.00 16.47 15.25
CA THR A 1069 -17.62 16.11 14.89
C THR A 1069 -16.64 17.25 15.24
N LEU A 1070 -16.95 18.49 14.86
CA LEU A 1070 -16.14 19.66 15.20
C LEU A 1070 -16.02 19.86 16.72
N GLN A 1071 -17.12 19.70 17.45
CA GLN A 1071 -17.13 19.82 18.90
C GLN A 1071 -16.22 18.77 19.56
N ALA A 1072 -16.30 17.51 19.15
CA ALA A 1072 -15.47 16.44 19.69
C ALA A 1072 -13.96 16.70 19.49
N PHE A 1073 -13.55 17.21 18.33
CA PHE A 1073 -12.14 17.57 18.08
C PHE A 1073 -11.64 18.68 19.00
N ARG A 1074 -12.47 19.69 19.25
CA ARG A 1074 -12.12 20.82 20.12
C ARG A 1074 -12.06 20.40 21.59
N GLU A 1075 -13.01 19.57 22.04
CA GLU A 1075 -13.04 19.06 23.41
C GLU A 1075 -11.87 18.10 23.68
N ALA A 1076 -11.61 17.16 22.77
CA ALA A 1076 -10.47 16.24 22.87
C ALA A 1076 -9.15 17.02 23.01
N GLU A 1077 -8.88 18.00 22.15
CA GLU A 1077 -7.63 18.76 22.20
C GLU A 1077 -7.50 19.64 23.44
N ALA A 1078 -8.62 20.15 23.95
CA ALA A 1078 -8.65 20.96 25.16
C ALA A 1078 -8.50 20.12 26.43
N TYR A 1079 -8.88 18.84 26.41
CA TYR A 1079 -8.75 17.93 27.55
C TYR A 1079 -7.28 17.76 27.96
N ASP A 1080 -6.99 17.86 29.25
CA ASP A 1080 -5.64 17.68 29.77
C ASP A 1080 -5.37 16.22 30.16
N GLY A 1081 -5.39 15.35 29.16
CA GLY A 1081 -5.23 13.92 29.35
C GLY A 1081 -5.36 13.16 28.02
N PRO A 1082 -5.45 11.83 28.08
CA PRO A 1082 -5.60 11.02 26.89
C PRO A 1082 -7.00 11.21 26.28
N SER A 1083 -7.05 11.37 24.96
CA SER A 1083 -8.30 11.50 24.21
C SER A 1083 -8.31 10.53 23.04
N ILE A 1084 -9.47 9.95 22.74
CA ILE A 1084 -9.68 9.10 21.56
C ILE A 1084 -10.96 9.47 20.83
N ILE A 1085 -10.84 9.67 19.52
CA ILE A 1085 -11.94 9.92 18.60
C ILE A 1085 -12.05 8.74 17.64
N LEU A 1086 -13.20 8.06 17.66
CA LEU A 1086 -13.57 7.00 16.72
C LEU A 1086 -14.42 7.60 15.62
N ALA A 1087 -13.88 7.68 14.41
CA ALA A 1087 -14.46 8.40 13.30
C ALA A 1087 -14.94 7.44 12.21
N TYR A 1088 -16.26 7.32 12.00
CA TYR A 1088 -16.80 6.48 10.93
C TYR A 1088 -16.31 6.99 9.57
N SER A 1089 -15.63 6.11 8.84
CA SER A 1089 -14.93 6.46 7.61
C SER A 1089 -15.39 5.53 6.49
N HIS A 1090 -16.33 6.01 5.67
CA HIS A 1090 -16.77 5.27 4.49
C HIS A 1090 -15.63 4.97 3.51
N CYS A 1091 -15.67 3.80 2.89
CA CYS A 1091 -14.59 3.29 2.05
C CYS A 1091 -15.11 2.60 0.79
N ILE A 1092 -14.30 2.58 -0.28
CA ILE A 1092 -14.58 1.80 -1.49
C ILE A 1092 -14.81 0.31 -1.19
N ALA A 1093 -14.20 -0.20 -0.11
CA ALA A 1093 -14.34 -1.59 0.33
C ALA A 1093 -15.77 -1.93 0.82
N HIS A 1094 -16.58 -0.94 1.16
CA HIS A 1094 -18.00 -1.14 1.51
C HIS A 1094 -18.85 -1.45 0.27
N GLY A 1095 -18.36 -1.06 -0.92
CA GLY A 1095 -18.92 -1.47 -2.21
C GLY A 1095 -20.17 -0.72 -2.64
N TYR A 1096 -20.20 0.59 -2.43
CA TYR A 1096 -21.21 1.51 -2.98
C TYR A 1096 -20.54 2.75 -3.57
N ASN A 1097 -21.29 3.59 -4.30
CA ASN A 1097 -20.76 4.82 -4.86
C ASN A 1097 -20.48 5.84 -3.73
N LEU A 1098 -19.21 6.20 -3.53
CA LEU A 1098 -18.79 7.10 -2.44
C LEU A 1098 -19.36 8.51 -2.54
N ARG A 1099 -19.93 8.92 -3.68
CA ARG A 1099 -20.76 10.14 -3.75
C ARG A 1099 -21.89 10.12 -2.72
N ASN A 1100 -22.42 8.94 -2.38
CA ASN A 1100 -23.47 8.75 -1.38
C ASN A 1100 -22.92 8.58 0.05
N GLY A 1101 -21.61 8.79 0.27
CA GLY A 1101 -20.94 8.57 1.55
C GLY A 1101 -21.62 9.29 2.72
N LEU A 1102 -21.99 10.56 2.55
CA LEU A 1102 -22.64 11.36 3.61
C LEU A 1102 -23.97 10.74 4.07
N ASN A 1103 -24.83 10.41 3.11
CA ASN A 1103 -26.13 9.77 3.35
C ASN A 1103 -25.92 8.41 4.02
N GLN A 1104 -24.91 7.65 3.62
CA GLN A 1104 -24.62 6.37 4.27
C GLN A 1104 -24.17 6.53 5.73
N GLN A 1105 -23.38 7.57 6.07
CA GLN A 1105 -23.08 7.87 7.48
C GLN A 1105 -24.34 8.27 8.26
N ASP A 1106 -25.22 9.07 7.67
CA ASP A 1106 -26.50 9.45 8.29
C ASP A 1106 -27.37 8.21 8.58
N LYS A 1107 -27.49 7.28 7.62
CA LYS A 1107 -28.17 5.99 7.83
C LYS A 1107 -27.49 5.11 8.89
N ALA A 1108 -26.16 5.13 8.98
CA ALA A 1108 -25.42 4.42 10.02
C ALA A 1108 -25.83 4.91 11.42
N VAL A 1109 -25.97 6.23 11.60
CA VAL A 1109 -26.44 6.82 12.86
C VAL A 1109 -27.94 6.57 13.07
N ALA A 1110 -28.77 6.80 12.05
CA ALA A 1110 -30.22 6.66 12.11
C ALA A 1110 -30.69 5.23 12.42
N SER A 1111 -29.90 4.23 12.04
CA SER A 1111 -30.16 2.82 12.37
C SER A 1111 -29.66 2.38 13.75
N GLY A 1112 -28.99 3.25 14.49
CA GLY A 1112 -28.33 2.92 15.75
C GLY A 1112 -27.04 2.11 15.59
N TYR A 1113 -26.68 1.74 14.37
CA TYR A 1113 -25.48 0.97 14.07
C TYR A 1113 -24.21 1.70 14.52
N TRP A 1114 -24.16 3.02 14.28
CA TRP A 1114 -23.08 3.91 14.70
C TRP A 1114 -23.64 5.06 15.56
N PRO A 1115 -23.88 4.86 16.87
CA PRO A 1115 -24.36 5.94 17.72
C PRO A 1115 -23.30 7.05 17.83
N LEU A 1116 -23.74 8.31 17.91
CA LEU A 1116 -22.84 9.44 18.19
C LEU A 1116 -22.79 9.64 19.69
N LEU A 1117 -21.59 9.71 20.26
CA LEU A 1117 -21.41 9.89 21.70
C LEU A 1117 -20.15 10.68 22.02
N ARG A 1118 -20.14 11.27 23.21
CA ARG A 1118 -18.98 11.88 23.85
C ARG A 1118 -18.95 11.49 25.32
N TYR A 1119 -17.78 11.16 25.83
CA TYR A 1119 -17.50 10.95 27.24
C TYR A 1119 -16.40 11.92 27.64
N ASP A 1120 -16.73 12.86 28.52
CA ASP A 1120 -15.81 13.89 29.00
C ASP A 1120 -15.58 13.73 30.51
N PRO A 1121 -14.40 13.21 30.92
CA PRO A 1121 -14.04 13.08 32.32
C PRO A 1121 -14.11 14.39 33.11
N ALA A 1122 -13.88 15.54 32.46
CA ALA A 1122 -13.88 16.83 33.15
C ALA A 1122 -15.27 17.22 33.68
N LEU A 1123 -16.35 16.70 33.10
CA LEU A 1123 -17.71 16.92 33.57
C LEU A 1123 -17.98 16.24 34.91
N TYR A 1124 -17.30 15.13 35.20
CA TYR A 1124 -17.42 14.43 36.47
C TYR A 1124 -16.99 15.33 37.64
N ASP A 1125 -15.87 16.02 37.49
CA ASP A 1125 -15.36 16.98 38.48
C ASP A 1125 -16.29 18.18 38.69
N MET A 1126 -17.13 18.48 37.70
CA MET A 1126 -18.17 19.52 37.77
C MET A 1126 -19.52 19.01 38.30
N GLY A 1127 -19.60 17.74 38.70
CA GLY A 1127 -20.84 17.11 39.16
C GLY A 1127 -21.88 16.91 38.05
N GLN A 1128 -21.45 16.88 36.79
CA GLN A 1128 -22.29 16.63 35.62
C GLN A 1128 -22.06 15.22 35.07
N PRO A 1129 -23.07 14.60 34.42
CA PRO A 1129 -22.91 13.31 33.78
C PRO A 1129 -21.83 13.37 32.69
N PRO A 1130 -20.77 12.54 32.77
CA PRO A 1130 -19.68 12.59 31.79
C PRO A 1130 -20.06 11.97 30.45
N PHE A 1131 -21.04 11.06 30.41
CA PHE A 1131 -21.47 10.36 29.19
C PHE A 1131 -22.64 11.08 28.51
N MET A 1132 -22.43 11.50 27.26
CA MET A 1132 -23.40 12.16 26.40
C MET A 1132 -23.69 11.30 25.17
N LEU A 1133 -24.96 10.93 24.99
CA LEU A 1133 -25.43 10.28 23.77
C LEU A 1133 -25.99 11.34 22.82
N ASP A 1134 -25.20 11.72 21.81
CA ASP A 1134 -25.52 12.82 20.89
C ASP A 1134 -26.45 12.40 19.73
N SER A 1135 -26.57 11.10 19.46
CA SER A 1135 -27.49 10.58 18.44
C SER A 1135 -28.90 10.32 18.98
N PRO A 1136 -29.96 10.56 18.18
CA PRO A 1136 -31.32 10.18 18.56
C PRO A 1136 -31.50 8.66 18.61
N ARG A 1137 -32.62 8.20 19.20
CA ARG A 1137 -33.03 6.80 19.15
C ARG A 1137 -33.11 6.28 17.71
N PRO A 1138 -32.75 5.01 17.45
CA PRO A 1138 -32.82 4.43 16.11
C PRO A 1138 -34.22 4.54 15.51
N ASN A 1139 -34.31 5.01 14.27
CA ASN A 1139 -35.56 5.18 13.54
C ASN A 1139 -35.55 4.52 12.15
N LEU A 1140 -34.41 3.92 11.76
CA LEU A 1140 -34.22 3.19 10.51
C LEU A 1140 -33.88 1.72 10.81
N PRO A 1141 -34.53 0.73 10.16
CA PRO A 1141 -34.09 -0.66 10.26
C PRO A 1141 -32.64 -0.83 9.77
N PHE A 1142 -31.85 -1.64 10.46
CA PHE A 1142 -30.45 -1.93 10.09
C PHE A 1142 -30.35 -2.50 8.67
N GLN A 1143 -31.35 -3.28 8.24
CA GLN A 1143 -31.44 -3.80 6.88
C GLN A 1143 -31.32 -2.73 5.80
N ASP A 1144 -31.95 -1.56 6.01
CA ASP A 1144 -32.00 -0.48 5.02
C ASP A 1144 -30.66 0.26 4.90
N TYR A 1145 -29.85 0.22 5.96
CA TYR A 1145 -28.44 0.63 5.94
C TYR A 1145 -27.56 -0.46 5.33
N ALA A 1146 -27.71 -1.72 5.76
CA ALA A 1146 -26.82 -2.81 5.37
C ALA A 1146 -26.92 -3.11 3.87
N TYR A 1147 -28.14 -3.18 3.31
CA TYR A 1147 -28.36 -3.58 1.92
C TYR A 1147 -28.11 -2.47 0.89
N SER A 1148 -27.75 -1.24 1.31
CA SER A 1148 -27.15 -0.27 0.39
C SER A 1148 -25.66 -0.56 0.13
N GLU A 1149 -25.06 -1.50 0.84
CA GLU A 1149 -23.64 -1.86 0.73
C GLU A 1149 -23.46 -3.25 0.12
N LEU A 1150 -22.46 -3.40 -0.76
CA LEU A 1150 -22.16 -4.69 -1.38
C LEU A 1150 -21.71 -5.72 -0.34
N ARG A 1151 -21.00 -5.29 0.71
CA ARG A 1151 -20.48 -6.18 1.75
C ARG A 1151 -21.57 -6.93 2.54
N TYR A 1152 -22.83 -6.50 2.48
CA TYR A 1152 -23.97 -7.27 3.02
C TYR A 1152 -24.83 -7.89 1.93
N SER A 1153 -25.14 -7.13 0.87
CA SER A 1153 -26.01 -7.62 -0.21
C SER A 1153 -25.39 -8.80 -0.98
N ALA A 1154 -24.06 -8.89 -1.08
CA ALA A 1154 -23.37 -10.03 -1.66
C ALA A 1154 -23.58 -11.33 -0.83
N LEU A 1155 -23.69 -11.22 0.49
CA LEU A 1155 -24.01 -12.36 1.35
C LEU A 1155 -25.45 -12.80 1.13
N ALA A 1156 -26.40 -11.86 1.11
CA ALA A 1156 -27.80 -12.14 0.82
C ALA A 1156 -27.99 -12.82 -0.56
N ALA A 1157 -27.19 -12.44 -1.56
CA ALA A 1157 -27.24 -13.04 -2.89
C ALA A 1157 -26.63 -14.46 -2.95
N SER A 1158 -25.57 -14.74 -2.18
CA SER A 1158 -24.85 -16.01 -2.23
C SER A 1158 -25.31 -17.04 -1.19
N ARG A 1159 -25.75 -16.59 -0.01
CA ARG A 1159 -26.15 -17.40 1.16
C ARG A 1159 -27.38 -16.77 1.86
N PRO A 1160 -28.56 -16.75 1.22
CA PRO A 1160 -29.72 -16.00 1.70
C PRO A 1160 -30.19 -16.38 3.11
N GLY A 1161 -30.22 -17.68 3.44
CA GLY A 1161 -30.65 -18.12 4.78
C GLY A 1161 -29.71 -17.68 5.90
N GLU A 1162 -28.39 -17.78 5.69
CA GLU A 1162 -27.39 -17.31 6.66
C GLU A 1162 -27.39 -15.78 6.78
N ALA A 1163 -27.57 -15.07 5.67
CA ALA A 1163 -27.65 -13.61 5.65
C ALA A 1163 -28.81 -13.09 6.49
N THR A 1164 -30.01 -13.68 6.36
CA THR A 1164 -31.18 -13.29 7.16
C THR A 1164 -30.93 -13.50 8.65
N ALA A 1165 -30.40 -14.66 9.05
CA ALA A 1165 -30.12 -14.96 10.46
C ALA A 1165 -29.10 -13.98 11.06
N LEU A 1166 -28.01 -13.71 10.34
CA LEU A 1166 -26.98 -12.74 10.78
C LEU A 1166 -27.51 -11.31 10.85
N LEU A 1167 -28.42 -10.92 9.95
CA LEU A 1167 -29.03 -9.60 9.94
C LEU A 1167 -29.96 -9.39 11.14
N GLU A 1168 -30.77 -10.39 11.49
CA GLU A 1168 -31.62 -10.39 12.68
C GLU A 1168 -30.78 -10.31 13.97
N GLU A 1169 -29.71 -11.10 14.05
CA GLU A 1169 -28.76 -11.05 15.16
C GLU A 1169 -28.09 -9.67 15.28
N ALA A 1170 -27.67 -9.08 14.15
CA ALA A 1170 -27.06 -7.75 14.11
C ALA A 1170 -28.04 -6.67 14.58
N GLN A 1171 -29.29 -6.68 14.09
CA GLN A 1171 -30.32 -5.73 14.52
C GLN A 1171 -30.56 -5.80 16.03
N LYS A 1172 -30.64 -7.03 16.57
CA LYS A 1172 -30.81 -7.25 18.01
C LYS A 1172 -29.62 -6.68 18.80
N ALA A 1173 -28.39 -7.01 18.40
CA ALA A 1173 -27.19 -6.53 19.07
C ALA A 1173 -27.07 -4.99 19.03
N ILE A 1174 -27.46 -4.36 17.92
CA ILE A 1174 -27.50 -2.89 17.78
C ILE A 1174 -28.47 -2.27 18.79
N HIS A 1175 -29.69 -2.82 18.92
CA HIS A 1175 -30.67 -2.33 19.89
C HIS A 1175 -30.20 -2.49 21.33
N GLU A 1176 -29.65 -3.66 21.70
CA GLU A 1176 -29.12 -3.93 23.05
C GLU A 1176 -27.96 -2.98 23.40
N LYS A 1177 -27.06 -2.74 22.44
CA LYS A 1177 -25.97 -1.78 22.59
C LYS A 1177 -26.48 -0.35 22.78
N PHE A 1178 -27.40 0.10 21.94
CA PHE A 1178 -27.96 1.44 22.02
C PHE A 1178 -28.69 1.66 23.36
N GLN A 1179 -29.47 0.67 23.81
CA GLN A 1179 -30.13 0.73 25.12
C GLN A 1179 -29.11 0.88 26.25
N SER A 1180 -28.01 0.14 26.22
CA SER A 1180 -26.95 0.26 27.23
C SER A 1180 -26.35 1.68 27.27
N TYR A 1181 -26.14 2.30 26.11
CA TYR A 1181 -25.65 3.68 26.03
C TYR A 1181 -26.66 4.71 26.53
N GLU A 1182 -27.95 4.49 26.24
CA GLU A 1182 -29.02 5.33 26.78
C GLU A 1182 -29.05 5.24 28.31
N GLU A 1183 -28.93 4.05 28.88
CA GLU A 1183 -28.83 3.85 30.34
C GLU A 1183 -27.61 4.57 30.93
N PHE A 1184 -26.43 4.51 30.28
CA PHE A 1184 -25.24 5.23 30.73
C PHE A 1184 -25.39 6.76 30.69
N SER A 1185 -26.07 7.30 29.68
CA SER A 1185 -26.34 8.74 29.58
C SER A 1185 -27.24 9.28 30.71
N GLN A 1186 -27.98 8.40 31.39
CA GLN A 1186 -28.85 8.76 32.52
C GLN A 1186 -28.15 8.61 33.88
N MET A 1187 -26.92 8.08 33.93
CA MET A 1187 -26.19 7.90 35.18
C MET A 1187 -25.44 9.17 35.56
N ASN A 1188 -25.72 9.72 36.75
CA ASN A 1188 -25.05 10.93 37.26
C ASN A 1188 -23.52 10.78 37.39
N ALA A 1189 -23.03 9.57 37.66
CA ALA A 1189 -21.60 9.26 37.78
C ALA A 1189 -20.99 8.66 36.50
N GLY A 1190 -21.78 8.51 35.43
CA GLY A 1190 -21.42 7.70 34.27
C GLY A 1190 -21.37 6.19 34.56
N PRO A 1191 -20.92 5.36 33.59
CA PRO A 1191 -20.76 3.93 33.80
C PRO A 1191 -19.68 3.64 34.85
N ASP A 1192 -20.05 2.97 35.95
CA ASP A 1192 -19.09 2.46 36.95
C ASP A 1192 -18.24 1.34 36.31
N PRO A 1193 -16.90 1.47 36.26
CA PRO A 1193 -16.01 0.44 35.72
C PRO A 1193 -16.23 -0.95 36.34
N SER A 1194 -16.65 -1.01 37.61
CA SER A 1194 -16.93 -2.25 38.33
C SER A 1194 -18.22 -2.96 37.88
N ARG A 1195 -19.15 -2.23 37.24
CA ARG A 1195 -20.38 -2.78 36.65
C ARG A 1195 -20.23 -3.14 35.17
N VAL A 1196 -19.40 -2.41 34.41
CA VAL A 1196 -19.16 -2.67 32.97
C VAL A 1196 -18.44 -4.01 32.74
N LEU A 1197 -17.62 -4.47 33.69
CA LEU A 1197 -16.93 -5.78 33.65
C LEU A 1197 -17.78 -6.93 34.22
N GLY A 1198 -18.99 -6.66 34.73
CA GLY A 1198 -19.85 -7.58 35.46
C GLY A 1198 -20.91 -8.29 34.60
N ALA A 1199 -20.57 -8.87 33.46
CA ALA A 1199 -21.44 -9.83 32.75
C ALA A 1199 -21.11 -11.30 33.10
N GLY A 1200 -20.53 -11.53 34.28
CA GLY A 1200 -20.24 -12.86 34.85
C GLY A 1200 -21.34 -13.42 35.77
N SER A 1201 -22.52 -12.81 35.85
CA SER A 1201 -23.64 -13.32 36.64
C SER A 1201 -24.77 -13.84 35.75
N LYS A 1202 -24.47 -14.89 34.97
CA LYS A 1202 -25.38 -15.94 34.48
C LYS A 1202 -24.58 -16.91 33.60
N LEU A 1203 -23.77 -17.74 34.26
CA LEU A 1203 -23.40 -19.07 33.78
C LEU A 1203 -23.78 -20.06 34.88
#